data_AF-A0A7U6LYH8-F1
#
_entry.id   AF-A0A7U6LYH8-F1
#
_cell.length_a   1.000
_cell.length_b   1.000
_cell.length_c   1.000
_cell.angle_alpha   90.00
_cell.angle_beta   90.00
_cell.angle_gamma   90.00
#
_symmetry.space_group_name_H-M   'P 1'
#
loop_
_entity.id
_entity.type
_entity.pdbx_description
1 polymer ?
#
loop_
_entity_poly.entity_id
_entity_poly.type
_entity_poly.pdbx_seq_one_letter_code
_entity_poly.pdbx_strand_id
1 'polypeptide(L)'
;MQTLARTRQVIRKLVQANSFIELTRFFDSLEAQWHQAPPGEFPAYMAALEGHMLVDQGSQGDRALSQVLKAWIDACPKAYHPQVVMGLHCFHRACQVQGGGQSNAARVLAVEQICERATAHLLRAMDRSAQPVAAAIGMLRISAQLREPGWLVELFQGQPARYRPSAHTDVEVQEAAAPLLVKHGLLPLAELPRALPACLSRRVDHENDAPRYYWLRHALVARPGCFEAIQALAEYLLPRWGASFDALELLANGPLCEAWDEALRNALRWMAVEDRLKLPQGDQVQAVADWQQLFDAWLQRLLRPRERAVVLAWRAALRSSALQDPVGGMRDFTASFACNADHGAIRAMGVPFRCLVELILRDGVADEQQLLRTAIERLCEGRSHAGACALRAVGHRFGLWGMLRSAEQARVWSQVAVKLQRAGQVSGLEVLGAARLLWAANRHELACYLYERCAELNLPGAALGLYELHSGGLGNTPSHYLDDEAAEHWLLRAVETGSRQAKYNLACLRMEGDEDLNERSAMLAVRRLLVDALGNAQTNARARLHLGILLRQFGETQERAEAVAYLSSLVEHPDPWIAGRASAELGLAWMQGRGTRKQSRFAAIEWANRAAALQPGDSAIEDIQAEILNSHNRVKTLFTQCGAALFRGTLHASELPPKQAPSRLPRLRASA
;
A
#
# COMPACT_ATOMS: atom_id res chain seq x y z
N MET A 1 -11.22 -33.05 7.18
CA MET A 1 -10.62 -31.79 6.67
C MET A 1 -9.80 -31.14 7.77
N GLN A 2 -8.47 -31.17 7.67
CA GLN A 2 -7.61 -30.36 8.54
C GLN A 2 -7.72 -28.91 8.07
N THR A 3 -8.20 -28.02 8.93
CA THR A 3 -8.20 -26.58 8.67
C THR A 3 -6.75 -26.07 8.73
N LEU A 4 -6.36 -25.16 7.84
CA LEU A 4 -5.02 -24.51 7.84
C LEU A 4 -4.66 -23.93 9.22
N ALA A 5 -5.67 -23.49 9.99
CA ALA A 5 -5.53 -23.09 11.39
C ALA A 5 -4.98 -24.21 12.30
N ARG A 6 -5.51 -25.43 12.18
CA ARG A 6 -5.02 -26.61 12.91
C ARG A 6 -3.60 -26.95 12.48
N THR A 7 -3.32 -26.97 11.18
CA THR A 7 -1.96 -27.21 10.64
C THR A 7 -0.95 -26.23 11.23
N ARG A 8 -1.28 -24.94 11.23
CA ARG A 8 -0.46 -23.89 11.84
C ARG A 8 -0.24 -24.10 13.35
N GLN A 9 -1.28 -24.46 14.10
CA GLN A 9 -1.16 -24.72 15.54
C GLN A 9 -0.20 -25.89 15.83
N VAL A 10 -0.32 -26.99 15.08
CA VAL A 10 0.58 -28.15 15.22
C VAL A 10 2.02 -27.75 14.91
N ILE A 11 2.26 -27.10 13.76
CA ILE A 11 3.59 -26.63 13.36
C ILE A 11 4.22 -25.76 14.46
N ARG A 12 3.46 -24.78 14.98
CA ARG A 12 3.95 -23.87 16.02
C ARG A 12 4.31 -24.59 17.31
N LYS A 13 3.48 -25.54 17.74
CA LYS A 13 3.74 -26.34 18.94
C LYS A 13 5.05 -27.12 18.80
N LEU A 14 5.27 -27.74 17.64
CA LEU A 14 6.50 -28.50 17.37
C LEU A 14 7.75 -27.60 17.29
N VAL A 15 7.63 -26.42 16.66
CA VAL A 15 8.71 -25.42 16.63
C VAL A 15 9.05 -24.91 18.04
N GLN A 16 8.04 -24.57 18.85
CA GLN A 16 8.24 -24.10 20.22
C GLN A 16 8.90 -25.17 21.12
N ALA A 17 8.61 -26.44 20.88
CA ALA A 17 9.22 -27.56 21.58
C ALA A 17 10.63 -27.94 21.03
N ASN A 18 11.10 -27.28 19.96
CA ASN A 18 12.30 -27.68 19.21
C ASN A 18 12.26 -29.15 18.69
N SER A 19 11.06 -29.71 18.49
CA SER A 19 10.84 -31.09 18.02
C SER A 19 11.00 -31.19 16.49
N PHE A 20 12.18 -30.87 15.97
CA PHE A 20 12.42 -30.78 14.51
C PHE A 20 12.27 -32.11 13.75
N ILE A 21 12.50 -33.24 14.39
CA ILE A 21 12.29 -34.57 13.80
C ILE A 21 10.79 -34.82 13.58
N GLU A 22 9.97 -34.51 14.59
CA GLU A 22 8.51 -34.63 14.51
C GLU A 22 7.92 -33.63 13.53
N LEU A 23 8.49 -32.41 13.47
CA LEU A 23 8.14 -31.42 12.46
C LEU A 23 8.38 -31.95 11.05
N THR A 24 9.54 -32.57 10.80
CA THR A 24 9.84 -33.20 9.51
C THR A 24 8.81 -34.26 9.16
N ARG A 25 8.51 -35.19 10.07
CA ARG A 25 7.48 -36.23 9.85
C ARG A 25 6.10 -35.64 9.58
N PHE A 26 5.76 -34.54 10.23
CA PHE A 26 4.50 -33.85 9.99
C PHE A 26 4.44 -33.28 8.57
N PHE A 27 5.51 -32.63 8.10
CA PHE A 27 5.61 -32.17 6.71
C PHE A 27 5.56 -33.31 5.70
N ASP A 28 6.25 -34.44 5.97
CA ASP A 28 6.17 -35.63 5.12
C ASP A 28 4.71 -36.15 5.01
N SER A 29 3.95 -36.10 6.12
CA SER A 29 2.54 -36.49 6.12
C SER A 29 1.65 -35.51 5.34
N LEU A 30 1.97 -34.22 5.34
CA LEU A 30 1.27 -33.21 4.55
C LEU A 30 1.55 -33.39 3.06
N GLU A 31 2.81 -33.66 2.70
CA GLU A 31 3.20 -33.95 1.32
C GLU A 31 2.50 -35.21 0.78
N ALA A 32 2.47 -36.29 1.57
CA ALA A 32 1.78 -37.51 1.18
C ALA A 32 0.27 -37.29 0.95
N GLN A 33 -0.40 -36.54 1.84
CA GLN A 33 -1.80 -36.17 1.67
C GLN A 33 -2.01 -35.29 0.43
N TRP A 34 -1.11 -34.34 0.20
CA TRP A 34 -1.13 -33.47 -0.97
C TRP A 34 -1.00 -34.26 -2.28
N HIS A 35 -0.11 -35.26 -2.33
CA HIS A 35 0.04 -36.13 -3.50
C HIS A 35 -1.18 -37.02 -3.77
N GLN A 36 -1.85 -37.49 -2.72
CA GLN A 36 -3.06 -38.31 -2.82
C GLN A 36 -4.31 -37.50 -3.17
N ALA A 37 -4.33 -36.21 -2.84
CA ALA A 37 -5.45 -35.33 -3.14
C ALA A 37 -5.55 -35.00 -4.63
N PRO A 38 -6.77 -34.77 -5.15
CA PRO A 38 -6.97 -34.20 -6.48
C PRO A 38 -6.23 -32.87 -6.65
N PRO A 39 -5.79 -32.52 -7.88
CA PRO A 39 -5.08 -31.27 -8.13
C PRO A 39 -5.84 -30.05 -7.59
N GLY A 40 -5.17 -29.22 -6.79
CA GLY A 40 -5.72 -27.97 -6.28
C GLY A 40 -6.72 -28.10 -5.11
N GLU A 41 -6.94 -29.29 -4.54
CA GLU A 41 -7.87 -29.47 -3.41
C GLU A 41 -7.20 -29.47 -2.01
N PHE A 42 -5.87 -29.61 -1.93
CA PHE A 42 -5.15 -29.68 -0.65
C PHE A 42 -4.07 -28.59 -0.50
N PRO A 43 -4.45 -27.33 -0.21
CA PRO A 43 -3.50 -26.21 -0.14
C PRO A 43 -2.58 -26.25 1.09
N ALA A 44 -2.84 -27.12 2.07
CA ALA A 44 -2.17 -27.10 3.37
C ALA A 44 -0.66 -27.34 3.29
N TYR A 45 -0.21 -28.23 2.41
CA TYR A 45 1.21 -28.51 2.22
C TYR A 45 1.96 -27.30 1.65
N MET A 46 1.52 -26.80 0.49
CA MET A 46 2.15 -25.64 -0.15
C MET A 46 2.09 -24.39 0.72
N ALA A 47 0.97 -24.16 1.45
CA ALA A 47 0.88 -23.06 2.40
C ALA A 47 1.85 -23.21 3.59
N ALA A 48 2.08 -24.42 4.10
CA ALA A 48 3.06 -24.64 5.16
C ALA A 48 4.50 -24.36 4.69
N LEU A 49 4.80 -24.68 3.43
CA LEU A 49 6.13 -24.46 2.82
C LEU A 49 6.52 -22.99 2.67
N GLU A 50 5.54 -22.09 2.62
CA GLU A 50 5.76 -20.64 2.61
C GLU A 50 6.39 -20.12 3.93
N GLY A 51 6.48 -20.97 4.97
CA GLY A 51 7.25 -20.70 6.20
C GLY A 51 6.58 -19.76 7.21
N HIS A 52 5.55 -19.01 6.81
CA HIS A 52 4.80 -18.09 7.68
C HIS A 52 4.09 -18.80 8.85
N MET A 53 3.91 -20.12 8.79
CA MET A 53 3.31 -20.92 9.87
C MET A 53 4.31 -21.24 10.99
N LEU A 54 5.62 -21.25 10.72
CA LEU A 54 6.66 -21.68 11.66
C LEU A 54 6.85 -20.73 12.83
N VAL A 55 6.86 -19.43 12.55
CA VAL A 55 7.04 -18.38 13.57
C VAL A 55 5.87 -17.42 13.58
N ASP A 56 5.68 -16.74 14.70
CA ASP A 56 4.83 -15.56 14.69
C ASP A 56 5.64 -14.35 14.20
N GLN A 57 5.56 -14.09 12.89
CA GLN A 57 6.15 -12.89 12.29
C GLN A 57 5.73 -11.61 13.03
N GLY A 58 4.54 -11.62 13.67
CA GLY A 58 4.00 -10.55 14.50
C GLY A 58 4.80 -10.26 15.78
N SER A 59 5.49 -11.24 16.38
CA SER A 59 6.20 -11.05 17.66
C SER A 59 7.73 -11.16 17.57
N GLN A 60 8.27 -11.97 16.65
CA GLN A 60 9.70 -12.33 16.69
C GLN A 60 10.56 -11.81 15.51
N GLY A 61 9.94 -11.22 14.48
CA GLY A 61 10.65 -10.61 13.34
C GLY A 61 11.29 -11.61 12.36
N ASP A 62 11.84 -11.12 11.25
CA ASP A 62 12.34 -11.98 10.15
C ASP A 62 13.58 -12.80 10.53
N ARG A 63 14.41 -12.31 11.45
CA ARG A 63 15.59 -13.04 11.95
C ARG A 63 15.21 -14.34 12.66
N ALA A 64 14.08 -14.35 13.36
CA ALA A 64 13.62 -15.54 14.08
C ALA A 64 13.27 -16.69 13.12
N LEU A 65 12.65 -16.39 11.98
CA LEU A 65 12.37 -17.43 10.98
C LEU A 65 13.66 -18.04 10.43
N SER A 66 14.63 -17.20 10.06
CA SER A 66 15.94 -17.67 9.57
C SER A 66 16.67 -18.52 10.61
N GLN A 67 16.60 -18.16 11.89
CA GLN A 67 17.17 -18.94 12.99
C GLN A 67 16.49 -20.30 13.18
N VAL A 68 15.14 -20.34 13.21
CA VAL A 68 14.37 -21.59 13.32
C VAL A 68 14.66 -22.51 12.15
N LEU A 69 14.71 -21.98 10.92
CA LEU A 69 15.01 -22.77 9.73
C LEU A 69 16.44 -23.30 9.76
N LYS A 70 17.41 -22.51 10.24
CA LYS A 70 18.78 -22.97 10.41
C LYS A 70 18.84 -24.12 11.44
N ALA A 71 18.21 -23.95 12.60
CA ALA A 71 18.15 -24.99 13.63
C ALA A 71 17.48 -26.28 13.12
N TRP A 72 16.42 -26.15 12.32
CA TRP A 72 15.76 -27.30 11.70
C TRP A 72 16.66 -28.00 10.68
N ILE A 73 17.37 -27.26 9.83
CA ILE A 73 18.34 -27.82 8.88
C ILE A 73 19.48 -28.54 9.64
N ASP A 74 20.01 -27.93 10.69
CA ASP A 74 21.11 -28.48 11.47
C ASP A 74 20.70 -29.76 12.20
N ALA A 75 19.45 -29.81 12.72
CA ALA A 75 18.89 -31.01 13.36
C ALA A 75 18.52 -32.12 12.37
N CYS A 76 18.16 -31.77 11.13
CA CYS A 76 17.67 -32.70 10.11
C CYS A 76 18.35 -32.44 8.74
N PRO A 77 19.68 -32.63 8.62
CA PRO A 77 20.44 -32.19 7.44
C PRO A 77 20.14 -32.96 6.16
N LYS A 78 19.54 -34.15 6.29
CA LYS A 78 19.09 -35.00 5.16
C LYS A 78 17.61 -34.81 4.81
N ALA A 79 16.86 -34.00 5.57
CA ALA A 79 15.44 -33.79 5.31
C ALA A 79 15.20 -32.85 4.12
N TYR A 80 14.18 -33.17 3.33
CA TYR A 80 13.75 -32.41 2.16
C TYR A 80 13.15 -31.05 2.53
N HIS A 81 12.09 -31.08 3.34
CA HIS A 81 11.26 -29.93 3.72
C HIS A 81 12.01 -28.71 4.27
N PRO A 82 12.91 -28.80 5.28
CA PRO A 82 13.59 -27.62 5.81
C PRO A 82 14.39 -26.84 4.74
N GLN A 83 14.88 -27.55 3.72
CA GLN A 83 15.68 -26.96 2.65
C GLN A 83 14.79 -26.24 1.64
N VAL A 84 13.62 -26.82 1.32
CA VAL A 84 12.59 -26.15 0.51
C VAL A 84 12.12 -24.88 1.19
N VAL A 85 11.76 -24.94 2.48
CA VAL A 85 11.25 -23.77 3.22
C VAL A 85 12.31 -22.67 3.33
N MET A 86 13.58 -23.03 3.56
CA MET A 86 14.67 -22.04 3.54
C MET A 86 14.86 -21.41 2.15
N GLY A 87 14.77 -22.20 1.09
CA GLY A 87 14.83 -21.73 -0.28
C GLY A 87 13.72 -20.72 -0.60
N LEU A 88 12.47 -21.07 -0.29
CA LEU A 88 11.31 -20.20 -0.50
C LEU A 88 11.36 -18.95 0.38
N HIS A 89 11.79 -19.06 1.64
CA HIS A 89 12.01 -17.89 2.50
C HIS A 89 13.03 -16.93 1.88
N CYS A 90 14.18 -17.43 1.42
CA CYS A 90 15.18 -16.61 0.73
C CYS A 90 14.57 -15.94 -0.51
N PHE A 91 13.84 -16.69 -1.36
CA PHE A 91 13.15 -16.13 -2.52
C PHE A 91 12.22 -14.97 -2.15
N HIS A 92 11.33 -15.15 -1.17
CA HIS A 92 10.42 -14.08 -0.73
C HIS A 92 11.17 -12.85 -0.21
N ARG A 93 12.32 -13.03 0.45
CA ARG A 93 13.15 -11.90 0.89
C ARG A 93 13.86 -11.20 -0.26
N ALA A 94 14.32 -11.94 -1.26
CA ALA A 94 14.85 -11.33 -2.48
C ALA A 94 13.79 -10.44 -3.15
N CYS A 95 12.56 -10.93 -3.30
CA CYS A 95 11.44 -10.13 -3.83
C CYS A 95 11.13 -8.89 -2.96
N GLN A 96 11.14 -9.04 -1.63
CA GLN A 96 10.90 -7.93 -0.71
C GLN A 96 12.01 -6.88 -0.78
N VAL A 97 13.27 -7.29 -0.89
CA VAL A 97 14.41 -6.38 -1.06
C VAL A 97 14.34 -5.71 -2.42
N GLN A 98 13.98 -6.42 -3.49
CA GLN A 98 13.81 -5.85 -4.83
C GLN A 98 12.73 -4.75 -4.86
N GLY A 99 11.58 -4.98 -4.22
CA GLY A 99 10.47 -4.01 -4.18
C GLY A 99 10.57 -2.93 -3.09
N GLY A 100 11.52 -3.02 -2.16
CA GLY A 100 11.58 -2.20 -0.94
C GLY A 100 12.20 -0.81 -1.08
N GLY A 101 12.30 -0.24 -2.28
CA GLY A 101 12.82 1.11 -2.53
C GLY A 101 13.42 1.29 -3.92
N GLN A 102 14.05 2.43 -4.17
CA GLN A 102 14.75 2.69 -5.44
C GLN A 102 15.84 1.62 -5.67
N SER A 103 15.94 1.17 -6.93
CA SER A 103 16.97 0.24 -7.36
C SER A 103 18.33 0.92 -7.33
N ASN A 104 19.28 0.34 -6.59
CA ASN A 104 20.67 0.77 -6.54
C ASN A 104 21.59 -0.46 -6.56
N ALA A 105 22.89 -0.25 -6.81
CA ALA A 105 23.85 -1.35 -6.95
C ALA A 105 23.87 -2.29 -5.72
N ALA A 106 23.79 -1.73 -4.51
CA ALA A 106 23.78 -2.50 -3.27
C ALA A 106 22.53 -3.39 -3.14
N ARG A 107 21.35 -2.88 -3.52
CA ARG A 107 20.10 -3.63 -3.52
C ARG A 107 20.11 -4.73 -4.57
N VAL A 108 20.62 -4.46 -5.77
CA VAL A 108 20.79 -5.46 -6.83
C VAL A 108 21.69 -6.60 -6.35
N LEU A 109 22.86 -6.26 -5.81
CA LEU A 109 23.80 -7.24 -5.25
C LEU A 109 23.17 -8.07 -4.12
N ALA A 110 22.44 -7.42 -3.20
CA ALA A 110 21.76 -8.12 -2.12
C ALA A 110 20.71 -9.11 -2.63
N VAL A 111 19.92 -8.73 -3.65
CA VAL A 111 18.94 -9.62 -4.29
C VAL A 111 19.64 -10.81 -4.94
N GLU A 112 20.74 -10.59 -5.65
CA GLU A 112 21.51 -11.65 -6.30
C GLU A 112 22.09 -12.64 -5.26
N GLN A 113 22.71 -12.16 -4.18
CA GLN A 113 23.25 -13.02 -3.11
C GLN A 113 22.17 -13.82 -2.39
N ILE A 114 20.99 -13.23 -2.15
CA ILE A 114 19.86 -13.94 -1.55
C ILE A 114 19.33 -14.99 -2.54
N CYS A 115 19.29 -14.67 -3.85
CA CYS A 115 18.92 -15.60 -4.92
C CYS A 115 19.87 -16.81 -4.96
N GLU A 116 21.19 -16.60 -4.92
CA GLU A 116 22.19 -17.69 -4.85
C GLU A 116 21.89 -18.66 -3.70
N ARG A 117 21.59 -18.10 -2.53
CA ARG A 117 21.26 -18.88 -1.34
C ARG A 117 19.95 -19.65 -1.51
N ALA A 118 18.92 -19.01 -2.07
CA ALA A 118 17.64 -19.65 -2.36
C ALA A 118 17.82 -20.86 -3.28
N THR A 119 18.50 -20.64 -4.41
CA THR A 119 18.81 -21.67 -5.41
C THR A 119 19.62 -22.82 -4.80
N ALA A 120 20.68 -22.53 -4.04
CA ALA A 120 21.50 -23.57 -3.41
C ALA A 120 20.68 -24.46 -2.45
N HIS A 121 19.79 -23.88 -1.65
CA HIS A 121 18.92 -24.67 -0.77
C HIS A 121 17.91 -25.53 -1.54
N LEU A 122 17.32 -25.01 -2.63
CA LEU A 122 16.37 -25.77 -3.46
C LEU A 122 17.06 -26.91 -4.21
N LEU A 123 18.26 -26.71 -4.76
CA LEU A 123 19.02 -27.79 -5.40
C LEU A 123 19.39 -28.89 -4.39
N ARG A 124 19.87 -28.51 -3.20
CA ARG A 124 20.14 -29.52 -2.17
C ARG A 124 18.85 -30.22 -1.72
N ALA A 125 17.68 -29.58 -1.79
CA ALA A 125 16.42 -30.25 -1.52
C ALA A 125 16.13 -31.31 -2.61
N MET A 126 16.42 -31.02 -3.87
CA MET A 126 16.27 -31.98 -4.97
C MET A 126 17.13 -33.23 -4.78
N ASP A 127 18.32 -33.12 -4.21
CA ASP A 127 19.16 -34.29 -3.86
C ASP A 127 18.55 -35.20 -2.77
N ARG A 128 17.55 -34.72 -2.03
CA ARG A 128 17.01 -35.38 -0.83
C ARG A 128 15.63 -36.00 -1.03
N SER A 129 15.01 -35.81 -2.20
CA SER A 129 13.68 -36.35 -2.50
C SER A 129 13.67 -36.98 -3.89
N ALA A 130 13.01 -38.12 -4.02
CA ALA A 130 12.77 -38.76 -5.31
C ALA A 130 11.76 -38.00 -6.18
N GLN A 131 10.93 -37.15 -5.57
CA GLN A 131 9.88 -36.37 -6.25
C GLN A 131 9.91 -34.92 -5.77
N PRO A 132 10.91 -34.11 -6.15
CA PRO A 132 11.14 -32.81 -5.55
C PRO A 132 10.24 -31.70 -6.14
N VAL A 133 8.92 -31.93 -6.21
CA VAL A 133 7.96 -31.05 -6.88
C VAL A 133 7.99 -29.63 -6.32
N ALA A 134 7.95 -29.48 -4.99
CA ALA A 134 7.95 -28.15 -4.35
C ALA A 134 9.25 -27.36 -4.60
N ALA A 135 10.39 -28.07 -4.63
CA ALA A 135 11.68 -27.46 -4.95
C ALA A 135 11.73 -26.99 -6.42
N ALA A 136 11.17 -27.78 -7.34
CA ALA A 136 11.05 -27.40 -8.75
C ALA A 136 10.12 -26.18 -8.94
N ILE A 137 9.00 -26.10 -8.21
CA ILE A 137 8.13 -24.91 -8.19
C ILE A 137 8.90 -23.69 -7.67
N GLY A 138 9.70 -23.84 -6.62
CA GLY A 138 10.56 -22.77 -6.11
C GLY A 138 11.56 -22.28 -7.15
N MET A 139 12.21 -23.19 -7.88
CA MET A 139 13.14 -22.85 -8.96
C MET A 139 12.44 -22.21 -10.16
N LEU A 140 11.22 -22.62 -10.48
CA LEU A 140 10.37 -21.96 -11.48
C LEU A 140 10.14 -20.50 -11.08
N ARG A 141 9.72 -20.24 -9.85
CA ARG A 141 9.48 -18.86 -9.37
C ARG A 141 10.76 -18.02 -9.39
N ILE A 142 11.88 -18.58 -8.95
CA ILE A 142 13.19 -17.92 -9.03
C ILE A 142 13.50 -17.54 -10.48
N SER A 143 13.46 -18.49 -11.41
CA SER A 143 13.83 -18.24 -12.82
C SER A 143 12.86 -17.34 -13.58
N ALA A 144 11.61 -17.23 -13.12
CA ALA A 144 10.61 -16.37 -13.73
C ALA A 144 10.68 -14.91 -13.24
N GLN A 145 10.96 -14.71 -11.95
CA GLN A 145 10.99 -13.38 -11.32
C GLN A 145 12.38 -12.79 -11.18
N LEU A 146 13.35 -13.64 -10.89
CA LEU A 146 14.74 -13.30 -10.65
C LEU A 146 15.60 -13.92 -11.77
N ARG A 147 16.84 -13.47 -11.88
CA ARG A 147 17.80 -14.15 -12.75
C ARG A 147 18.36 -15.36 -12.01
N GLU A 148 18.49 -16.48 -12.72
CA GLU A 148 19.20 -17.63 -12.19
C GLU A 148 20.65 -17.24 -11.87
N PRO A 149 21.23 -17.75 -10.77
CA PRO A 149 22.63 -17.50 -10.46
C PRO A 149 23.56 -17.93 -11.60
N GLY A 150 24.58 -17.11 -11.90
CA GLY A 150 25.53 -17.43 -12.97
C GLY A 150 26.22 -18.78 -12.78
N TRP A 151 26.52 -19.16 -11.53
CA TRP A 151 27.13 -20.47 -11.24
C TRP A 151 26.21 -21.64 -11.58
N LEU A 152 24.89 -21.46 -11.53
CA LEU A 152 23.94 -22.50 -11.93
C LEU A 152 23.97 -22.70 -13.46
N VAL A 153 24.08 -21.60 -14.20
CA VAL A 153 24.21 -21.62 -15.66
C VAL A 153 25.50 -22.33 -16.07
N GLU A 154 26.62 -22.04 -15.40
CA GLU A 154 27.90 -22.73 -15.61
C GLU A 154 27.76 -24.25 -15.42
N LEU A 155 27.10 -24.69 -14.34
CA LEU A 155 26.88 -26.12 -14.08
C LEU A 155 26.03 -26.80 -15.16
N PHE A 156 24.99 -26.14 -15.67
CA PHE A 156 24.20 -26.67 -16.80
C PHE A 156 24.99 -26.76 -18.12
N GLN A 157 26.02 -25.93 -18.28
CA GLN A 157 26.95 -25.98 -19.40
C GLN A 157 28.08 -27.02 -19.21
N GLY A 158 28.08 -27.76 -18.09
CA GLY A 158 29.14 -28.70 -17.75
C GLY A 158 30.44 -28.03 -17.29
N GLN A 159 30.39 -26.74 -16.94
CA GLN A 159 31.51 -25.97 -16.42
C GLN A 159 31.52 -25.97 -14.88
N PRO A 160 32.69 -25.82 -14.23
CA PRO A 160 32.74 -25.68 -12.78
C PRO A 160 32.10 -24.35 -12.32
N ALA A 161 31.30 -24.40 -11.26
CA ALA A 161 30.71 -23.23 -10.61
C ALA A 161 31.77 -22.27 -10.07
N ARG A 162 31.88 -21.08 -10.66
CA ARG A 162 32.86 -20.03 -10.31
C ARG A 162 32.23 -18.66 -10.14
N TYR A 163 31.18 -18.35 -10.90
CA TYR A 163 30.57 -17.04 -10.88
C TYR A 163 30.00 -16.69 -9.50
N ARG A 164 30.38 -15.53 -8.97
CA ARG A 164 29.80 -14.92 -7.76
C ARG A 164 29.47 -13.45 -8.02
N PRO A 165 28.27 -12.97 -7.70
CA PRO A 165 27.90 -11.55 -7.78
C PRO A 165 28.90 -10.61 -7.08
N SER A 166 29.39 -11.02 -5.91
CA SER A 166 30.33 -10.22 -5.11
C SER A 166 31.74 -10.12 -5.71
N ALA A 167 32.13 -11.01 -6.62
CA ALA A 167 33.46 -10.98 -7.22
C ALA A 167 33.63 -9.84 -8.24
N HIS A 168 32.53 -9.21 -8.65
CA HIS A 168 32.49 -8.21 -9.72
C HIS A 168 31.97 -6.84 -9.25
N THR A 169 31.92 -6.60 -7.93
CA THR A 169 31.36 -5.39 -7.33
C THR A 169 32.33 -4.74 -6.36
N ASP A 170 32.33 -3.41 -6.32
CA ASP A 170 33.19 -2.63 -5.43
C ASP A 170 32.90 -2.90 -3.96
N VAL A 171 33.91 -2.75 -3.10
CA VAL A 171 33.81 -3.02 -1.66
C VAL A 171 32.71 -2.18 -1.00
N GLU A 172 32.57 -0.91 -1.37
CA GLU A 172 31.52 -0.02 -0.85
C GLU A 172 30.12 -0.56 -1.14
N VAL A 173 29.90 -1.14 -2.32
CA VAL A 173 28.61 -1.75 -2.71
C VAL A 173 28.35 -3.01 -1.89
N GLN A 174 29.38 -3.81 -1.61
CA GLN A 174 29.27 -5.00 -0.77
C GLN A 174 28.93 -4.64 0.68
N GLU A 175 29.60 -3.63 1.24
CA GLU A 175 29.32 -3.13 2.59
C GLU A 175 27.91 -2.55 2.70
N ALA A 176 27.45 -1.81 1.68
CA ALA A 176 26.09 -1.29 1.62
C ALA A 176 25.02 -2.38 1.42
N ALA A 177 25.36 -3.50 0.78
CA ALA A 177 24.45 -4.63 0.59
C ALA A 177 24.24 -5.46 1.87
N ALA A 178 25.29 -5.63 2.68
CA ALA A 178 25.26 -6.51 3.85
C ALA A 178 24.11 -6.24 4.85
N PRO A 179 23.79 -4.98 5.22
CA PRO A 179 22.65 -4.68 6.10
C PRO A 179 21.30 -5.19 5.56
N LEU A 180 21.12 -5.24 4.24
CA LEU A 180 19.89 -5.73 3.61
C LEU A 180 19.69 -7.23 3.83
N LEU A 181 20.76 -8.03 3.84
CA LEU A 181 20.69 -9.46 4.17
C LEU A 181 20.53 -9.69 5.68
N VAL A 182 21.32 -8.98 6.49
CA VAL A 182 21.37 -9.11 7.96
C VAL A 182 20.03 -8.72 8.60
N LYS A 183 19.29 -7.77 8.00
CA LYS A 183 17.92 -7.44 8.40
C LYS A 183 17.02 -8.69 8.45
N HIS A 184 17.21 -9.61 7.51
CA HIS A 184 16.45 -10.86 7.42
C HIS A 184 17.17 -12.06 8.05
N GLY A 185 18.30 -11.86 8.73
CA GLY A 185 19.08 -12.95 9.34
C GLY A 185 19.75 -13.86 8.30
N LEU A 186 19.99 -13.35 7.10
CA LEU A 186 20.65 -14.07 6.01
C LEU A 186 22.11 -13.62 5.88
N LEU A 187 22.93 -14.51 5.32
CA LEU A 187 24.33 -14.27 4.98
C LEU A 187 24.57 -14.73 3.54
N PRO A 188 25.57 -14.15 2.83
CA PRO A 188 25.99 -14.64 1.52
C PRO A 188 26.31 -16.13 1.53
N LEU A 189 26.18 -16.78 0.37
CA LEU A 189 26.45 -18.20 0.23
C LEU A 189 27.95 -18.46 0.46
N ALA A 190 28.27 -19.29 1.46
CA ALA A 190 29.66 -19.58 1.81
C ALA A 190 30.38 -20.40 0.73
N GLU A 191 29.76 -21.50 0.29
CA GLU A 191 30.32 -22.44 -0.68
C GLU A 191 29.36 -22.65 -1.86
N LEU A 192 29.92 -22.61 -3.08
CA LEU A 192 29.16 -22.89 -4.30
C LEU A 192 28.94 -24.40 -4.47
N PRO A 193 27.77 -24.84 -4.95
CA PRO A 193 27.55 -26.22 -5.35
C PRO A 193 28.55 -26.65 -6.44
N ARG A 194 29.09 -27.87 -6.32
CA ARG A 194 30.11 -28.39 -7.25
C ARG A 194 29.52 -29.15 -8.45
N ALA A 195 28.28 -29.63 -8.33
CA ALA A 195 27.60 -30.43 -9.34
C ALA A 195 26.09 -30.19 -9.26
N LEU A 196 25.39 -30.51 -10.36
CA LEU A 196 23.93 -30.54 -10.38
C LEU A 196 23.41 -31.79 -9.65
N PRO A 197 22.24 -31.71 -9.00
CA PRO A 197 21.53 -32.89 -8.51
C PRO A 197 21.34 -33.96 -9.58
N ALA A 198 21.48 -35.23 -9.20
CA ALA A 198 21.43 -36.35 -10.14
C ALA A 198 20.07 -36.51 -10.84
N CYS A 199 19.00 -35.99 -10.24
CA CYS A 199 17.66 -35.98 -10.85
C CYS A 199 17.51 -34.96 -11.98
N LEU A 200 18.48 -34.07 -12.20
CA LEU A 200 18.40 -33.03 -13.23
C LEU A 200 18.98 -33.50 -14.55
N SER A 201 18.19 -33.37 -15.61
CA SER A 201 18.63 -33.61 -16.98
C SER A 201 19.31 -32.38 -17.57
N ARG A 202 20.09 -32.56 -18.64
CA ARG A 202 20.57 -31.44 -19.46
C ARG A 202 19.38 -30.62 -19.99
N ARG A 203 19.58 -29.31 -20.14
CA ARG A 203 18.64 -28.39 -20.79
C ARG A 203 18.73 -28.51 -22.31
N VAL A 204 17.60 -28.37 -22.99
CA VAL A 204 17.57 -28.10 -24.44
C VAL A 204 17.72 -26.61 -24.70
N ASP A 205 18.08 -26.20 -25.92
CA ASP A 205 18.52 -24.82 -26.18
C ASP A 205 17.49 -23.75 -25.80
N HIS A 206 16.21 -23.95 -26.12
CA HIS A 206 15.14 -23.01 -25.75
C HIS A 206 14.85 -22.94 -24.23
N GLU A 207 15.24 -23.97 -23.47
CA GLU A 207 15.15 -23.98 -22.00
C GLU A 207 16.27 -23.13 -21.36
N ASN A 208 17.32 -22.78 -22.10
CA ASN A 208 18.32 -21.81 -21.62
C ASN A 208 17.78 -20.37 -21.71
N ASP A 209 16.98 -20.08 -22.73
CA ASP A 209 16.35 -18.75 -22.91
C ASP A 209 15.16 -18.54 -21.97
N ALA A 210 14.43 -19.61 -21.65
CA ALA A 210 13.30 -19.57 -20.72
C ALA A 210 13.36 -20.71 -19.67
N PRO A 211 14.27 -20.61 -18.66
CA PRO A 211 14.49 -21.68 -17.68
C PRO A 211 13.27 -22.06 -16.84
N ARG A 212 12.29 -21.16 -16.69
CA ARG A 212 11.03 -21.45 -16.00
C ARG A 212 10.30 -22.69 -16.57
N TYR A 213 10.39 -22.95 -17.88
CA TYR A 213 9.74 -24.10 -18.50
C TYR A 213 10.50 -25.41 -18.21
N TYR A 214 11.83 -25.36 -18.05
CA TYR A 214 12.62 -26.51 -17.59
C TYR A 214 12.17 -26.95 -16.20
N TRP A 215 12.03 -26.00 -15.27
CA TRP A 215 11.59 -26.30 -13.91
C TRP A 215 10.13 -26.75 -13.85
N LEU A 216 9.26 -26.19 -14.69
CA LEU A 216 7.88 -26.67 -14.84
C LEU A 216 7.85 -28.13 -15.30
N ARG A 217 8.62 -28.47 -16.33
CA ARG A 217 8.72 -29.84 -16.85
C ARG A 217 9.13 -30.82 -15.75
N HIS A 218 10.15 -30.48 -14.95
CA HIS A 218 10.58 -31.29 -13.82
C HIS A 218 9.49 -31.47 -12.75
N ALA A 219 8.76 -30.39 -12.42
CA ALA A 219 7.64 -30.49 -11.50
C ALA A 219 6.53 -31.43 -12.03
N LEU A 220 6.21 -31.34 -13.32
CA LEU A 220 5.16 -32.14 -13.96
C LEU A 220 5.56 -33.59 -14.22
N VAL A 221 6.86 -33.88 -14.40
CA VAL A 221 7.37 -35.26 -14.45
C VAL A 221 7.22 -35.93 -13.08
N ALA A 222 7.56 -35.21 -12.01
CA ALA A 222 7.42 -35.73 -10.65
C ALA A 222 5.95 -35.83 -10.19
N ARG A 223 5.08 -34.93 -10.66
CA ARG A 223 3.63 -35.00 -10.42
C ARG A 223 2.85 -34.50 -11.66
N PRO A 224 2.37 -35.43 -12.51
CA PRO A 224 1.55 -35.06 -13.67
C PRO A 224 0.28 -34.31 -13.27
N GLY A 225 -0.07 -33.26 -14.02
CA GLY A 225 -1.26 -32.45 -13.76
C GLY A 225 -1.20 -31.59 -12.48
N CYS A 226 -0.02 -31.37 -11.90
CA CYS A 226 0.17 -30.55 -10.69
C CYS A 226 -0.36 -29.12 -10.87
N PHE A 227 -1.46 -28.81 -10.19
CA PHE A 227 -2.12 -27.50 -10.25
C PHE A 227 -1.19 -26.37 -9.81
N GLU A 228 -0.48 -26.53 -8.69
CA GLU A 228 0.34 -25.49 -8.09
C GLU A 228 1.56 -25.14 -8.94
N ALA A 229 2.08 -26.09 -9.72
CA ALA A 229 3.18 -25.82 -10.66
C ALA A 229 2.71 -24.98 -11.85
N ILE A 230 1.57 -25.33 -12.43
CA ILE A 230 0.98 -24.59 -13.56
C ILE A 230 0.46 -23.22 -13.09
N GLN A 231 -0.11 -23.14 -11.89
CA GLN A 231 -0.51 -21.89 -11.27
C GLN A 231 0.70 -20.96 -11.02
N ALA A 232 1.82 -21.51 -10.58
CA ALA A 232 3.06 -20.73 -10.41
C ALA A 232 3.57 -20.18 -11.76
N LEU A 233 3.47 -20.94 -12.85
CA LEU A 233 3.76 -20.39 -14.19
C LEU A 233 2.76 -19.28 -14.56
N ALA A 234 1.46 -19.52 -14.36
CA ALA A 234 0.38 -18.62 -14.72
C ALA A 234 0.53 -17.22 -14.09
N GLU A 235 1.06 -17.13 -12.87
CA GLU A 235 1.34 -15.86 -12.20
C GLU A 235 2.28 -14.95 -13.02
N TYR A 236 3.26 -15.54 -13.70
CA TYR A 236 4.23 -14.85 -14.56
C TYR A 236 3.77 -14.70 -16.02
N LEU A 237 2.57 -15.15 -16.34
CA LEU A 237 1.89 -14.87 -17.62
C LEU A 237 0.88 -13.71 -17.50
N LEU A 238 0.78 -13.08 -16.33
CA LEU A 238 -0.02 -11.87 -16.15
C LEU A 238 0.67 -10.63 -16.78
N PRO A 239 -0.09 -9.61 -17.22
CA PRO A 239 0.49 -8.44 -17.89
C PRO A 239 1.50 -7.65 -17.09
N ARG A 240 1.44 -7.69 -15.75
CA ARG A 240 2.46 -7.07 -14.89
C ARG A 240 3.88 -7.62 -15.13
N TRP A 241 3.98 -8.80 -15.73
CA TRP A 241 5.23 -9.49 -16.09
C TRP A 241 5.55 -9.43 -17.59
N GLY A 242 4.84 -8.59 -18.36
CA GLY A 242 5.09 -8.38 -19.79
C GLY A 242 4.37 -9.35 -20.74
N ALA A 243 3.49 -10.19 -20.23
CA ALA A 243 2.63 -11.09 -21.01
C ALA A 243 1.23 -10.46 -21.26
N SER A 244 0.25 -11.26 -21.70
CA SER A 244 -1.12 -10.81 -21.97
C SER A 244 -2.15 -11.66 -21.22
N PHE A 245 -3.36 -11.12 -21.01
CA PHE A 245 -4.45 -11.92 -20.44
C PHE A 245 -4.84 -13.12 -21.31
N ASP A 246 -4.65 -13.02 -22.63
CA ASP A 246 -4.88 -14.12 -23.57
C ASP A 246 -3.93 -15.29 -23.33
N ALA A 247 -2.74 -15.05 -22.76
CA ALA A 247 -1.80 -16.12 -22.42
C ALA A 247 -2.38 -17.08 -21.38
N LEU A 248 -3.21 -16.60 -20.46
CA LEU A 248 -3.89 -17.46 -19.48
C LEU A 248 -5.02 -18.27 -20.12
N GLU A 249 -5.72 -17.71 -21.10
CA GLU A 249 -6.73 -18.45 -21.86
C GLU A 249 -6.08 -19.55 -22.70
N LEU A 250 -4.96 -19.25 -23.36
CA LEU A 250 -4.16 -20.23 -24.10
C LEU A 250 -3.60 -21.32 -23.18
N LEU A 251 -3.13 -20.97 -21.98
CA LEU A 251 -2.66 -21.94 -21.00
C LEU A 251 -3.79 -22.87 -20.53
N ALA A 252 -4.96 -22.31 -20.20
CA ALA A 252 -6.11 -23.07 -19.72
C ALA A 252 -6.67 -24.05 -20.78
N ASN A 253 -6.59 -23.69 -22.06
CA ASN A 253 -6.99 -24.55 -23.18
C ASN A 253 -5.84 -25.40 -23.76
N GLY A 254 -4.63 -25.25 -23.22
CA GLY A 254 -3.43 -25.90 -23.71
C GLY A 254 -3.25 -27.34 -23.19
N PRO A 255 -2.25 -28.06 -23.73
CA PRO A 255 -2.02 -29.47 -23.41
C PRO A 255 -1.68 -29.72 -21.94
N LEU A 256 -1.10 -28.73 -21.25
CA LEU A 256 -0.78 -28.82 -19.82
C LEU A 256 -2.02 -28.96 -18.93
N CYS A 257 -3.17 -28.46 -19.39
CA CYS A 257 -4.43 -28.45 -18.66
C CYS A 257 -5.48 -29.41 -19.27
N GLU A 258 -5.10 -30.23 -20.26
CA GLU A 258 -6.04 -31.08 -20.99
C GLU A 258 -6.75 -32.08 -20.07
N ALA A 259 -6.02 -32.66 -19.11
CA ALA A 259 -6.57 -33.60 -18.13
C ALA A 259 -7.38 -32.93 -16.99
N TRP A 260 -7.46 -31.61 -16.94
CA TRP A 260 -8.17 -30.90 -15.89
C TRP A 260 -9.65 -30.75 -16.19
N ASP A 261 -10.45 -30.73 -15.12
CA ASP A 261 -11.83 -30.31 -15.20
C ASP A 261 -11.98 -28.80 -15.45
N GLU A 262 -13.20 -28.39 -15.76
CA GLU A 262 -13.50 -27.00 -16.08
C GLU A 262 -13.32 -26.06 -14.88
N ALA A 263 -13.44 -26.57 -13.65
CA ALA A 263 -13.26 -25.77 -12.43
C ALA A 263 -11.79 -25.35 -12.24
N LEU A 264 -10.84 -26.24 -12.51
CA LEU A 264 -9.40 -25.95 -12.47
C LEU A 264 -8.97 -25.02 -13.60
N ARG A 265 -9.49 -25.23 -14.82
CA ARG A 265 -9.24 -24.32 -15.95
C ARG A 265 -9.78 -22.93 -15.66
N ASN A 266 -10.98 -22.84 -15.09
CA ASN A 266 -11.56 -21.56 -14.67
C ASN A 266 -10.78 -20.89 -13.53
N ALA A 267 -10.10 -21.63 -12.67
CA ALA A 267 -9.22 -21.04 -11.67
C ALA A 267 -8.04 -20.27 -12.31
N LEU A 268 -7.46 -20.79 -13.41
CA LEU A 268 -6.43 -20.05 -14.17
C LEU A 268 -7.01 -18.82 -14.85
N ARG A 269 -8.16 -18.96 -15.52
CA ARG A 269 -8.84 -17.83 -16.17
C ARG A 269 -9.24 -16.75 -15.16
N TRP A 270 -9.61 -17.15 -13.94
CA TRP A 270 -9.96 -16.22 -12.87
C TRP A 270 -8.77 -15.36 -12.44
N MET A 271 -7.52 -15.86 -12.52
CA MET A 271 -6.34 -15.05 -12.19
C MET A 271 -6.25 -13.77 -13.05
N ALA A 272 -6.66 -13.83 -14.33
CA ALA A 272 -6.73 -12.67 -15.22
C ALA A 272 -7.79 -11.65 -14.78
N VAL A 273 -8.90 -12.13 -14.20
CA VAL A 273 -9.97 -11.28 -13.68
C VAL A 273 -9.56 -10.68 -12.35
N GLU A 274 -9.02 -11.51 -11.44
CA GLU A 274 -8.59 -11.14 -10.10
C GLU A 274 -7.54 -10.03 -10.14
N ASP A 275 -6.63 -10.07 -11.12
CA ASP A 275 -5.63 -9.01 -11.35
C ASP A 275 -6.22 -7.64 -11.70
N ARG A 276 -7.43 -7.62 -12.29
CA ARG A 276 -8.11 -6.40 -12.73
C ARG A 276 -9.16 -5.91 -11.75
N LEU A 277 -9.41 -6.64 -10.66
CA LEU A 277 -10.50 -6.30 -9.73
C LEU A 277 -10.30 -4.90 -9.16
N LYS A 278 -11.23 -4.02 -9.50
CA LYS A 278 -11.34 -2.67 -8.98
C LYS A 278 -12.80 -2.34 -8.83
N LEU A 279 -13.15 -1.80 -7.67
CA LEU A 279 -14.52 -1.37 -7.38
C LEU A 279 -14.77 -0.02 -8.07
N PRO A 280 -15.71 0.06 -9.04
CA PRO A 280 -16.09 1.34 -9.66
C PRO A 280 -16.86 2.23 -8.66
N GLN A 281 -16.84 3.54 -8.92
CA GLN A 281 -17.72 4.49 -8.22
C GLN A 281 -19.13 4.43 -8.82
N GLY A 282 -20.16 4.78 -8.03
CA GLY A 282 -21.56 4.67 -8.45
C GLY A 282 -21.94 5.57 -9.63
N ASP A 283 -21.21 6.66 -9.86
CA ASP A 283 -21.36 7.56 -11.00
C ASP A 283 -20.77 6.97 -12.31
N GLN A 284 -19.95 5.92 -12.22
CA GLN A 284 -19.36 5.23 -13.37
C GLN A 284 -20.29 4.15 -13.93
N VAL A 285 -21.47 4.55 -14.38
CA VAL A 285 -22.59 3.66 -14.77
C VAL A 285 -22.16 2.51 -15.69
N GLN A 286 -21.37 2.78 -16.73
CA GLN A 286 -20.90 1.74 -17.66
C GLN A 286 -20.00 0.72 -16.96
N ALA A 287 -19.03 1.18 -16.17
CA ALA A 287 -18.11 0.30 -15.45
C ALA A 287 -18.84 -0.56 -14.42
N VAL A 288 -19.85 0.00 -13.74
CA VAL A 288 -20.73 -0.74 -12.82
C VAL A 288 -21.47 -1.86 -13.56
N ALA A 289 -22.07 -1.56 -14.72
CA ALA A 289 -22.77 -2.55 -15.54
C ALA A 289 -21.83 -3.66 -16.05
N ASP A 290 -20.64 -3.30 -16.54
CA ASP A 290 -19.65 -4.26 -17.04
C ASP A 290 -19.22 -5.24 -15.95
N TRP A 291 -18.91 -4.73 -14.74
CA TRP A 291 -18.54 -5.59 -13.61
C TRP A 291 -19.69 -6.44 -13.10
N GLN A 292 -20.91 -5.91 -13.07
CA GLN A 292 -22.09 -6.68 -12.70
C GLN A 292 -22.31 -7.86 -13.65
N GLN A 293 -22.30 -7.59 -14.96
CA GLN A 293 -22.45 -8.63 -15.99
C GLN A 293 -21.33 -9.66 -15.89
N LEU A 294 -20.10 -9.23 -15.65
CA LEU A 294 -18.96 -10.11 -15.46
C LEU A 294 -19.18 -11.05 -14.26
N PHE A 295 -19.52 -10.52 -13.09
CA PHE A 295 -19.72 -11.36 -11.90
C PHE A 295 -20.88 -12.34 -12.07
N ASP A 296 -21.97 -11.91 -12.68
CA ASP A 296 -23.12 -12.79 -12.94
C ASP A 296 -22.76 -13.90 -13.94
N ALA A 297 -22.01 -13.59 -15.00
CA ALA A 297 -21.51 -14.59 -15.94
C ALA A 297 -20.56 -15.60 -15.28
N TRP A 298 -19.68 -15.15 -14.39
CA TRP A 298 -18.75 -16.02 -13.67
C TRP A 298 -19.46 -16.94 -12.68
N LEU A 299 -20.55 -16.50 -12.05
CA LEU A 299 -21.33 -17.35 -11.14
C LEU A 299 -22.13 -18.45 -11.83
N GLN A 300 -22.31 -18.38 -13.16
CA GLN A 300 -22.85 -19.46 -13.97
C GLN A 300 -21.81 -20.53 -14.35
N ARG A 301 -20.52 -20.25 -14.14
CA ARG A 301 -19.44 -21.20 -14.45
C ARG A 301 -19.21 -22.18 -13.30
N LEU A 302 -18.61 -23.32 -13.62
CA LEU A 302 -18.07 -24.24 -12.61
C LEU A 302 -16.83 -23.61 -11.98
N LEU A 303 -16.90 -23.33 -10.68
CA LEU A 303 -15.85 -22.70 -9.89
C LEU A 303 -15.54 -23.53 -8.66
N ARG A 304 -14.27 -23.56 -8.26
CA ARG A 304 -13.89 -24.12 -6.96
C ARG A 304 -14.39 -23.22 -5.82
N PRO A 305 -14.45 -23.73 -4.58
CA PRO A 305 -14.90 -22.96 -3.43
C PRO A 305 -14.16 -21.63 -3.24
N ARG A 306 -12.84 -21.58 -3.51
CA ARG A 306 -12.03 -20.35 -3.43
C ARG A 306 -12.55 -19.29 -4.40
N GLU A 307 -12.54 -19.57 -5.70
CA GLU A 307 -12.93 -18.58 -6.72
C GLU A 307 -14.39 -18.14 -6.54
N ARG A 308 -15.29 -19.08 -6.22
CA ARG A 308 -16.70 -18.76 -5.93
C ARG A 308 -16.84 -17.79 -4.76
N ALA A 309 -16.11 -18.00 -3.67
CA ALA A 309 -16.13 -17.11 -2.52
C ALA A 309 -15.66 -15.69 -2.89
N VAL A 310 -14.58 -15.58 -3.67
CA VAL A 310 -14.03 -14.28 -4.10
C VAL A 310 -15.02 -13.55 -5.02
N VAL A 311 -15.59 -14.23 -6.03
CA VAL A 311 -16.59 -13.62 -6.94
C VAL A 311 -17.78 -13.09 -6.14
N LEU A 312 -18.32 -13.89 -5.22
CA LEU A 312 -19.45 -13.48 -4.38
C LEU A 312 -19.12 -12.27 -3.50
N ALA A 313 -17.94 -12.24 -2.89
CA ALA A 313 -17.52 -11.11 -2.06
C ALA A 313 -17.36 -9.81 -2.85
N TRP A 314 -16.81 -9.88 -4.07
CA TRP A 314 -16.66 -8.72 -4.94
C TRP A 314 -17.99 -8.25 -5.53
N ARG A 315 -18.88 -9.17 -5.89
CA ARG A 315 -20.26 -8.82 -6.28
C ARG A 315 -21.02 -8.17 -5.12
N ALA A 316 -20.86 -8.69 -3.91
CA ALA A 316 -21.44 -8.11 -2.70
C ALA A 316 -20.95 -6.67 -2.48
N ALA A 317 -19.63 -6.43 -2.60
CA ALA A 317 -19.04 -5.12 -2.51
C ALA A 317 -19.64 -4.15 -3.55
N LEU A 318 -19.69 -4.56 -4.82
CA LEU A 318 -20.30 -3.78 -5.92
C LEU A 318 -21.76 -3.41 -5.60
N ARG A 319 -22.55 -4.39 -5.13
CA ARG A 319 -23.96 -4.17 -4.75
C ARG A 319 -24.10 -3.16 -3.62
N SER A 320 -23.32 -3.31 -2.57
CA SER A 320 -23.37 -2.42 -1.40
C SER A 320 -22.92 -0.99 -1.71
N SER A 321 -21.84 -0.82 -2.49
CA SER A 321 -21.18 0.49 -2.63
C SER A 321 -21.61 1.28 -3.86
N ALA A 322 -21.90 0.60 -4.97
CA ALA A 322 -22.15 1.26 -6.26
C ALA A 322 -23.60 1.15 -6.70
N LEU A 323 -24.26 0.01 -6.47
CA LEU A 323 -25.66 -0.22 -6.86
C LEU A 323 -26.68 0.16 -5.78
N GLN A 324 -26.21 0.53 -4.58
CA GLN A 324 -27.08 0.85 -3.43
C GLN A 324 -28.08 -0.27 -3.09
N ASP A 325 -27.65 -1.54 -3.23
CA ASP A 325 -28.41 -2.73 -2.85
C ASP A 325 -27.78 -3.40 -1.60
N PRO A 326 -28.05 -2.87 -0.39
CA PRO A 326 -27.44 -3.37 0.85
C PRO A 326 -27.92 -4.80 1.20
N VAL A 327 -29.17 -5.15 0.88
CA VAL A 327 -29.75 -6.46 1.19
C VAL A 327 -29.16 -7.54 0.29
N GLY A 328 -29.10 -7.29 -1.02
CA GLY A 328 -28.46 -8.20 -1.96
C GLY A 328 -26.96 -8.31 -1.75
N GLY A 329 -26.31 -7.22 -1.30
CA GLY A 329 -24.92 -7.23 -0.84
C GLY A 329 -24.71 -8.15 0.37
N MET A 330 -25.52 -8.01 1.42
CA MET A 330 -25.42 -8.85 2.62
C MET A 330 -25.64 -10.34 2.29
N ARG A 331 -26.63 -10.67 1.44
CA ARG A 331 -26.87 -12.05 0.99
C ARG A 331 -25.65 -12.66 0.29
N ASP A 332 -24.99 -11.90 -0.57
CA ASP A 332 -23.81 -12.38 -1.30
C ASP A 332 -22.59 -12.51 -0.39
N PHE A 333 -22.40 -11.63 0.59
CA PHE A 333 -21.37 -11.81 1.61
C PHE A 333 -21.60 -13.08 2.43
N THR A 334 -22.83 -13.32 2.88
CA THR A 334 -23.19 -14.56 3.59
C THR A 334 -22.87 -15.80 2.75
N ALA A 335 -23.26 -15.80 1.47
CA ALA A 335 -22.95 -16.90 0.56
C ALA A 335 -21.44 -17.08 0.32
N SER A 336 -20.68 -15.98 0.27
CA SER A 336 -19.22 -16.01 0.16
C SER A 336 -18.57 -16.71 1.36
N PHE A 337 -18.95 -16.34 2.59
CA PHE A 337 -18.37 -16.93 3.79
C PHE A 337 -18.84 -18.37 4.06
N ALA A 338 -20.02 -18.75 3.54
CA ALA A 338 -20.50 -20.12 3.55
C ALA A 338 -19.72 -21.05 2.60
N CYS A 339 -19.01 -20.50 1.60
CA CYS A 339 -18.11 -21.30 0.79
C CYS A 339 -16.99 -21.87 1.69
N ASN A 340 -16.72 -23.17 1.56
CA ASN A 340 -15.57 -23.83 2.21
C ASN A 340 -14.26 -23.47 1.47
N ALA A 341 -14.02 -22.17 1.30
CA ALA A 341 -12.85 -21.63 0.66
C ALA A 341 -11.64 -21.76 1.58
N ASP A 342 -10.49 -22.06 0.98
CA ASP A 342 -9.23 -22.03 1.68
C ASP A 342 -8.80 -20.60 2.04
N HIS A 343 -7.75 -20.49 2.84
CA HIS A 343 -7.14 -19.20 3.18
C HIS A 343 -6.54 -18.48 1.96
N GLY A 344 -6.45 -19.14 0.80
CA GLY A 344 -6.03 -18.53 -0.45
C GLY A 344 -6.98 -17.44 -0.96
N ALA A 345 -8.24 -17.44 -0.50
CA ALA A 345 -9.18 -16.35 -0.78
C ALA A 345 -8.85 -15.06 0.01
N ILE A 346 -8.18 -15.17 1.17
CA ILE A 346 -8.01 -14.05 2.12
C ILE A 346 -7.41 -12.80 1.46
N ARG A 347 -6.36 -12.96 0.64
CA ARG A 347 -5.70 -11.82 -0.02
C ARG A 347 -6.66 -10.99 -0.88
N ALA A 348 -7.62 -11.63 -1.52
CA ALA A 348 -8.60 -10.98 -2.40
C ALA A 348 -9.75 -10.31 -1.65
N MET A 349 -9.89 -10.58 -0.35
CA MET A 349 -11.03 -10.14 0.47
C MET A 349 -10.83 -8.76 1.10
N GLY A 350 -9.67 -8.12 0.92
CA GLY A 350 -9.37 -6.85 1.58
C GLY A 350 -10.36 -5.71 1.26
N VAL A 351 -10.66 -5.48 -0.02
CA VAL A 351 -11.64 -4.47 -0.46
C VAL A 351 -13.07 -4.89 -0.11
N PRO A 352 -13.51 -6.14 -0.42
CA PRO A 352 -14.82 -6.61 0.03
C PRO A 352 -15.06 -6.49 1.54
N PHE A 353 -14.04 -6.76 2.36
CA PHE A 353 -14.14 -6.64 3.81
C PHE A 353 -14.42 -5.21 4.26
N ARG A 354 -13.78 -4.20 3.64
CA ARG A 354 -14.10 -2.80 3.93
C ARG A 354 -15.58 -2.51 3.67
N CYS A 355 -16.11 -2.96 2.54
CA CYS A 355 -17.51 -2.74 2.18
C CYS A 355 -18.46 -3.48 3.14
N LEU A 356 -18.12 -4.69 3.58
CA LEU A 356 -18.88 -5.39 4.63
C LEU A 356 -18.91 -4.60 5.95
N VAL A 357 -17.78 -4.04 6.37
CA VAL A 357 -17.68 -3.21 7.57
C VAL A 357 -18.52 -1.93 7.43
N GLU A 358 -18.47 -1.26 6.29
CA GLU A 358 -19.30 -0.08 5.98
C GLU A 358 -20.79 -0.43 6.04
N LEU A 359 -21.19 -1.54 5.41
CA LEU A 359 -22.57 -2.01 5.36
C LEU A 359 -23.17 -2.27 6.76
N ILE A 360 -22.39 -2.88 7.67
CA ILE A 360 -22.84 -3.22 9.02
C ILE A 360 -22.77 -2.00 9.95
N LEU A 361 -21.66 -1.26 9.92
CA LEU A 361 -21.43 -0.19 10.90
C LEU A 361 -22.08 1.13 10.51
N ARG A 362 -21.95 1.55 9.25
CA ARG A 362 -22.47 2.83 8.77
C ARG A 362 -23.91 2.71 8.30
N ASP A 363 -24.21 1.70 7.48
CA ASP A 363 -25.53 1.55 6.88
C ASP A 363 -26.52 0.79 7.80
N GLY A 364 -26.01 0.24 8.92
CA GLY A 364 -26.83 -0.33 9.99
C GLY A 364 -27.53 -1.64 9.63
N VAL A 365 -27.07 -2.36 8.60
CA VAL A 365 -27.66 -3.63 8.20
C VAL A 365 -27.45 -4.69 9.29
N ALA A 366 -28.52 -5.42 9.63
CA ALA A 366 -28.48 -6.45 10.67
C ALA A 366 -27.47 -7.56 10.35
N ASP A 367 -26.63 -7.90 11.32
CA ASP A 367 -25.65 -8.99 11.24
C ASP A 367 -26.14 -10.22 12.02
N GLU A 368 -27.26 -10.80 11.58
CA GLU A 368 -27.93 -11.90 12.30
C GLU A 368 -27.06 -13.16 12.43
N GLN A 369 -26.13 -13.37 11.49
CA GLN A 369 -25.26 -14.55 11.45
C GLN A 369 -23.86 -14.30 12.05
N GLN A 370 -23.62 -13.14 12.67
CA GLN A 370 -22.29 -12.74 13.16
C GLN A 370 -21.21 -12.80 12.07
N LEU A 371 -21.58 -12.44 10.84
CA LEU A 371 -20.73 -12.45 9.67
C LEU A 371 -19.50 -11.58 9.85
N LEU A 372 -19.64 -10.43 10.53
CA LEU A 372 -18.50 -9.55 10.82
C LEU A 372 -17.46 -10.26 11.69
N ARG A 373 -17.90 -11.06 12.66
CA ARG A 373 -17.01 -11.86 13.50
C ARG A 373 -16.24 -12.87 12.66
N THR A 374 -16.96 -13.67 11.87
CA THR A 374 -16.36 -14.70 11.01
C THR A 374 -15.37 -14.08 10.03
N ALA A 375 -15.70 -12.94 9.44
CA ALA A 375 -14.82 -12.20 8.54
C ALA A 375 -13.55 -11.72 9.26
N ILE A 376 -13.69 -11.08 10.43
CA ILE A 376 -12.55 -10.62 11.23
C ILE A 376 -11.65 -11.79 11.61
N GLU A 377 -12.21 -12.88 12.14
CA GLU A 377 -11.45 -14.05 12.57
C GLU A 377 -10.68 -14.67 11.39
N ARG A 378 -11.35 -14.91 10.25
CA ARG A 378 -10.71 -15.48 9.04
C ARG A 378 -9.60 -14.58 8.50
N LEU A 379 -9.82 -13.28 8.37
CA LEU A 379 -8.81 -12.35 7.84
C LEU A 379 -7.62 -12.16 8.81
N CYS A 380 -7.85 -12.32 10.12
CA CYS A 380 -6.79 -12.33 11.11
C CYS A 380 -5.95 -13.62 11.10
N GLU A 381 -6.49 -14.75 10.62
CA GLU A 381 -5.74 -16.01 10.53
C GLU A 381 -4.58 -15.90 9.54
N GLY A 382 -4.77 -15.23 8.40
CA GLY A 382 -3.70 -14.95 7.44
C GLY A 382 -2.73 -13.83 7.85
N ARG A 383 -3.10 -13.00 8.84
CA ARG A 383 -2.36 -11.79 9.29
C ARG A 383 -1.91 -10.88 8.14
N SER A 384 -2.71 -10.79 7.08
CA SER A 384 -2.46 -9.92 5.92
C SER A 384 -3.31 -8.64 5.91
N HIS A 385 -4.26 -8.51 6.85
CA HIS A 385 -5.21 -7.40 6.91
C HIS A 385 -5.09 -6.66 8.23
N ALA A 386 -4.39 -5.52 8.20
CA ALA A 386 -4.15 -4.70 9.38
C ALA A 386 -5.45 -4.14 9.98
N GLY A 387 -6.39 -3.66 9.14
CA GLY A 387 -7.69 -3.17 9.59
C GLY A 387 -8.57 -4.24 10.25
N ALA A 388 -8.55 -5.49 9.76
CA ALA A 388 -9.26 -6.59 10.42
C ALA A 388 -8.68 -6.87 11.82
N CYS A 389 -7.35 -6.84 11.97
CA CYS A 389 -6.70 -6.98 13.27
C CYS A 389 -7.05 -5.82 14.21
N ALA A 390 -7.16 -4.59 13.69
CA ALA A 390 -7.57 -3.42 14.46
C ALA A 390 -9.01 -3.57 14.97
N LEU A 391 -9.94 -3.97 14.09
CA LEU A 391 -11.32 -4.25 14.49
C LEU A 391 -11.38 -5.40 15.50
N ARG A 392 -10.59 -6.46 15.35
CA ARG A 392 -10.50 -7.53 16.35
C ARG A 392 -10.10 -7.01 17.74
N ALA A 393 -9.16 -6.06 17.79
CA ALA A 393 -8.75 -5.43 19.03
C ALA A 393 -9.90 -4.65 19.69
N VAL A 394 -10.65 -3.87 18.89
CA VAL A 394 -11.87 -3.17 19.34
C VAL A 394 -12.91 -4.17 19.85
N GLY A 395 -13.18 -5.23 19.08
CA GLY A 395 -14.12 -6.29 19.46
C GLY A 395 -13.80 -6.87 20.83
N HIS A 396 -12.53 -7.19 21.12
CA HIS A 396 -12.10 -7.65 22.44
C HIS A 396 -12.10 -6.55 23.51
N ARG A 397 -11.79 -5.29 23.20
CA ARG A 397 -11.78 -4.21 24.20
C ARG A 397 -13.20 -3.95 24.75
N PHE A 398 -14.19 -4.00 23.88
CA PHE A 398 -15.57 -3.60 24.17
C PHE A 398 -16.56 -4.76 24.25
N GLY A 399 -16.15 -5.99 23.90
CA GLY A 399 -17.05 -7.16 23.92
C GLY A 399 -18.07 -7.15 22.78
N LEU A 400 -17.66 -6.72 21.58
CA LEU A 400 -18.54 -6.52 20.42
C LEU A 400 -18.42 -7.66 19.40
N TRP A 401 -19.42 -7.76 18.52
CA TRP A 401 -19.44 -8.69 17.38
C TRP A 401 -19.21 -10.15 17.82
N GLY A 402 -19.80 -10.56 18.94
CA GLY A 402 -19.67 -11.91 19.49
C GLY A 402 -18.29 -12.23 20.09
N MET A 403 -17.40 -11.25 20.26
CA MET A 403 -16.11 -11.42 20.92
C MET A 403 -16.23 -11.16 22.43
N LEU A 404 -15.52 -11.97 23.22
CA LEU A 404 -15.45 -11.77 24.68
C LEU A 404 -14.54 -10.60 25.04
N ARG A 405 -14.94 -9.84 26.05
CA ARG A 405 -14.17 -8.71 26.57
C ARG A 405 -12.84 -9.18 27.17
N SER A 406 -11.72 -8.72 26.62
CA SER A 406 -10.37 -9.05 27.08
C SER A 406 -9.38 -7.92 26.74
N ALA A 407 -8.86 -7.26 27.78
CA ALA A 407 -7.86 -6.21 27.62
C ALA A 407 -6.53 -6.74 27.09
N GLU A 408 -6.18 -7.99 27.44
CA GLU A 408 -4.98 -8.66 26.95
C GLU A 408 -5.07 -8.92 25.45
N GLN A 409 -6.17 -9.53 24.99
CA GLN A 409 -6.37 -9.79 23.56
C GLN A 409 -6.44 -8.49 22.76
N ALA A 410 -7.12 -7.47 23.28
CA ALA A 410 -7.16 -6.15 22.65
C ALA A 410 -5.73 -5.60 22.44
N ARG A 411 -4.89 -5.65 23.47
CA ARG A 411 -3.50 -5.19 23.40
C ARG A 411 -2.68 -5.96 22.36
N VAL A 412 -2.80 -7.29 22.35
CA VAL A 412 -2.08 -8.16 21.40
C VAL A 412 -2.49 -7.84 19.96
N TRP A 413 -3.78 -7.76 19.68
CA TRP A 413 -4.27 -7.51 18.33
C TRP A 413 -3.98 -6.09 17.83
N SER A 414 -4.00 -5.06 18.69
CA SER A 414 -3.54 -3.71 18.31
C SER A 414 -2.06 -3.70 17.92
N GLN A 415 -1.20 -4.41 18.65
CA GLN A 415 0.22 -4.53 18.30
C GLN A 415 0.43 -5.22 16.96
N VAL A 416 -0.33 -6.30 16.71
CA VAL A 416 -0.31 -7.00 15.42
C VAL A 416 -0.77 -6.06 14.30
N ALA A 417 -1.87 -5.34 14.48
CA ALA A 417 -2.41 -4.42 13.48
C ALA A 417 -1.40 -3.34 13.08
N VAL A 418 -0.82 -2.64 14.06
CA VAL A 418 0.17 -1.57 13.81
C VAL A 418 1.43 -2.12 13.15
N LYS A 419 1.91 -3.30 13.57
CA LYS A 419 3.08 -3.92 12.97
C LYS A 419 2.83 -4.28 11.50
N LEU A 420 1.67 -4.85 11.17
CA LEU A 420 1.30 -5.16 9.80
C LEU A 420 1.19 -3.91 8.94
N GLN A 421 0.58 -2.84 9.46
CA GLN A 421 0.49 -1.56 8.76
C GLN A 421 1.88 -0.99 8.45
N ARG A 422 2.81 -1.04 9.41
CA ARG A 422 4.20 -0.59 9.22
C ARG A 422 5.02 -1.44 8.26
N ALA A 423 4.68 -2.73 8.14
CA ALA A 423 5.36 -3.63 7.22
C ALA A 423 5.04 -3.32 5.74
N GLY A 424 4.07 -2.44 5.46
CA GLY A 424 3.70 -2.02 4.10
C GLY A 424 2.95 -3.07 3.30
N GLN A 425 2.62 -4.23 3.90
CA GLN A 425 1.88 -5.33 3.27
C GLN A 425 0.38 -5.21 3.52
N VAL A 426 -0.19 -4.02 3.32
CA VAL A 426 -1.61 -3.79 3.63
C VAL A 426 -2.46 -4.02 2.39
N SER A 427 -3.30 -5.05 2.45
CA SER A 427 -4.35 -5.27 1.46
C SER A 427 -5.70 -4.90 2.07
N GLY A 428 -6.44 -4.00 1.42
CA GLY A 428 -7.79 -3.59 1.85
C GLY A 428 -7.82 -2.49 2.92
N LEU A 429 -8.55 -2.74 4.01
CA LEU A 429 -8.79 -1.77 5.07
C LEU A 429 -7.55 -1.49 5.93
N GLU A 430 -7.10 -0.24 5.95
CA GLU A 430 -6.03 0.25 6.82
C GLU A 430 -6.48 0.42 8.28
N VAL A 431 -5.53 0.43 9.22
CA VAL A 431 -5.82 0.62 10.66
C VAL A 431 -6.50 1.97 10.93
N LEU A 432 -5.94 3.08 10.43
CA LEU A 432 -6.55 4.40 10.58
C LEU A 432 -7.80 4.56 9.70
N GLY A 433 -7.91 3.77 8.61
CA GLY A 433 -9.15 3.65 7.85
C GLY A 433 -10.28 3.06 8.68
N ALA A 434 -10.01 2.02 9.48
CA ALA A 434 -10.99 1.43 10.39
C ALA A 434 -11.43 2.44 11.48
N ALA A 435 -10.50 3.23 12.02
CA ALA A 435 -10.82 4.29 12.98
C ALA A 435 -11.74 5.35 12.37
N ARG A 436 -11.45 5.82 11.14
CA ARG A 436 -12.30 6.76 10.40
C ARG A 436 -13.69 6.18 10.10
N LEU A 437 -13.79 4.91 9.75
CA LEU A 437 -15.07 4.24 9.52
C LEU A 437 -15.91 4.15 10.80
N LEU A 438 -15.30 3.80 11.93
CA LEU A 438 -15.97 3.79 13.22
C LEU A 438 -16.46 5.19 13.60
N TRP A 439 -15.65 6.22 13.34
CA TRP A 439 -16.04 7.61 13.57
C TRP A 439 -17.24 8.01 12.70
N ALA A 440 -17.17 7.77 11.40
CA ALA A 440 -18.26 8.06 10.45
C ALA A 440 -19.56 7.29 10.77
N ALA A 441 -19.45 6.13 11.44
CA ALA A 441 -20.57 5.34 11.93
C ALA A 441 -21.11 5.80 13.30
N ASN A 442 -20.70 6.98 13.80
CA ASN A 442 -21.04 7.50 15.12
C ASN A 442 -20.67 6.54 16.28
N ARG A 443 -19.56 5.79 16.12
CA ARG A 443 -18.99 4.93 17.16
C ARG A 443 -17.74 5.59 17.74
N HIS A 444 -17.90 6.81 18.25
CA HIS A 444 -16.80 7.68 18.65
C HIS A 444 -15.87 7.03 19.69
N GLU A 445 -16.40 6.39 20.73
CA GLU A 445 -15.59 5.70 21.75
C GLU A 445 -14.66 4.61 21.16
N LEU A 446 -15.15 3.86 20.16
CA LEU A 446 -14.39 2.80 19.50
C LEU A 446 -13.26 3.38 18.64
N ALA A 447 -13.55 4.49 17.96
CA ALA A 447 -12.60 5.21 17.13
C ALA A 447 -11.52 5.90 17.99
N CYS A 448 -11.89 6.60 19.06
CA CYS A 448 -10.94 7.20 20.01
C CYS A 448 -9.96 6.17 20.54
N TYR A 449 -10.47 5.03 21.01
CA TYR A 449 -9.63 3.94 21.49
C TYR A 449 -8.59 3.49 20.45
N LEU A 450 -8.98 3.37 19.18
CA LEU A 450 -8.05 3.01 18.12
C LEU A 450 -7.02 4.12 17.86
N TYR A 451 -7.44 5.37 17.81
CA TYR A 451 -6.53 6.50 17.60
C TYR A 451 -5.50 6.60 18.72
N GLU A 452 -5.93 6.60 19.98
CA GLU A 452 -5.07 6.58 21.17
C GLU A 452 -4.10 5.41 21.11
N ARG A 453 -4.62 4.19 20.91
CA ARG A 453 -3.76 3.01 20.94
C ARG A 453 -2.76 2.98 19.79
N CYS A 454 -3.14 3.49 18.63
CA CYS A 454 -2.23 3.61 17.49
C CYS A 454 -1.17 4.69 17.72
N ALA A 455 -1.53 5.81 18.35
CA ALA A 455 -0.60 6.88 18.70
C ALA A 455 0.41 6.42 19.76
N GLU A 456 -0.02 5.71 20.80
CA GLU A 456 0.85 5.07 21.80
C GLU A 456 1.85 4.08 21.17
N LEU A 457 1.40 3.37 20.12
CA LEU A 457 2.25 2.45 19.36
C LEU A 457 3.10 3.17 18.29
N ASN A 458 3.05 4.51 18.21
CA ASN A 458 3.73 5.39 17.26
C ASN A 458 3.37 5.15 15.79
N LEU A 459 2.15 4.70 15.49
CA LEU A 459 1.71 4.50 14.11
C LEU A 459 1.68 5.85 13.37
N PRO A 460 2.36 6.00 12.21
CA PRO A 460 2.32 7.24 11.44
C PRO A 460 0.89 7.68 11.12
N GLY A 461 0.61 8.97 11.35
CA GLY A 461 -0.71 9.57 11.14
C GLY A 461 -1.70 9.42 12.31
N ALA A 462 -1.44 8.57 13.30
CA ALA A 462 -2.36 8.39 14.44
C ALA A 462 -2.42 9.63 15.34
N ALA A 463 -1.27 10.21 15.69
CA ALA A 463 -1.21 11.46 16.46
C ALA A 463 -1.87 12.63 15.73
N LEU A 464 -1.73 12.71 14.40
CA LEU A 464 -2.44 13.71 13.61
C LEU A 464 -3.96 13.50 13.65
N GLY A 465 -4.43 12.25 13.61
CA GLY A 465 -5.85 11.94 13.76
C GLY A 465 -6.41 12.34 15.14
N LEU A 466 -5.62 12.22 16.21
CA LEU A 466 -6.01 12.72 17.54
C LEU A 466 -6.04 14.25 17.59
N TYR A 467 -5.10 14.93 16.95
CA TYR A 467 -5.17 16.38 16.78
C TYR A 467 -6.45 16.80 16.06
N GLU A 468 -6.78 16.17 14.92
CA GLU A 468 -8.01 16.45 14.18
C GLU A 468 -9.27 16.15 15.00
N LEU A 469 -9.22 15.14 15.88
CA LEU A 469 -10.32 14.82 16.78
C LEU A 469 -10.52 15.92 17.83
N HIS A 470 -9.47 16.31 18.54
CA HIS A 470 -9.56 17.28 19.64
C HIS A 470 -9.76 18.73 19.16
N SER A 471 -9.29 19.05 17.95
CA SER A 471 -9.53 20.37 17.32
C SER A 471 -10.88 20.48 16.61
N GLY A 472 -11.68 19.40 16.57
CA GLY A 472 -12.95 19.38 15.83
C GLY A 472 -12.80 19.31 14.30
N GLY A 473 -11.60 19.01 13.80
CA GLY A 473 -11.33 18.78 12.37
C GLY A 473 -11.99 17.52 11.81
N LEU A 474 -12.38 16.56 12.66
CA LEU A 474 -13.23 15.44 12.25
C LEU A 474 -14.71 15.89 12.18
N GLY A 475 -15.41 15.56 11.10
CA GLY A 475 -16.85 15.84 10.99
C GLY A 475 -17.65 15.16 12.12
N ASN A 476 -18.74 15.82 12.53
CA ASN A 476 -19.63 15.36 13.62
C ASN A 476 -18.96 15.19 14.99
N THR A 477 -17.86 15.90 15.28
CA THR A 477 -17.18 15.78 16.58
C THR A 477 -18.06 16.27 17.73
N PRO A 478 -18.42 15.41 18.70
CA PRO A 478 -19.11 15.85 19.91
C PRO A 478 -18.27 16.82 20.75
N SER A 479 -18.90 17.82 21.37
CA SER A 479 -18.21 18.87 22.13
C SER A 479 -17.34 18.36 23.27
N HIS A 480 -17.65 17.21 23.87
CA HIS A 480 -16.87 16.64 24.96
C HIS A 480 -15.52 16.03 24.53
N TYR A 481 -15.28 15.91 23.22
CA TYR A 481 -13.97 15.53 22.68
C TYR A 481 -13.09 16.75 22.34
N LEU A 482 -13.66 17.95 22.31
CA LEU A 482 -12.91 19.17 22.01
C LEU A 482 -12.06 19.56 23.23
N ASP A 483 -10.76 19.69 23.00
CA ASP A 483 -9.78 19.97 24.05
C ASP A 483 -8.54 20.58 23.38
N ASP A 484 -8.34 21.88 23.56
CA ASP A 484 -7.25 22.63 22.93
C ASP A 484 -5.87 22.17 23.44
N GLU A 485 -5.74 21.84 24.73
CA GLU A 485 -4.49 21.36 25.31
C GLU A 485 -4.13 19.97 24.77
N ALA A 486 -5.12 19.08 24.67
CA ALA A 486 -4.92 17.77 24.06
C ALA A 486 -4.60 17.89 22.56
N ALA A 487 -5.27 18.79 21.84
CA ALA A 487 -5.00 19.05 20.44
C ALA A 487 -3.54 19.50 20.24
N GLU A 488 -3.08 20.49 21.00
CA GLU A 488 -1.70 20.97 20.94
C GLU A 488 -0.69 19.84 21.24
N HIS A 489 -0.94 19.07 22.30
CA HIS A 489 -0.11 17.92 22.66
C HIS A 489 0.07 16.94 21.50
N TRP A 490 -1.03 16.53 20.87
CA TRP A 490 -1.00 15.56 19.78
C TRP A 490 -0.43 16.12 18.49
N LEU A 491 -0.58 17.42 18.24
CA LEU A 491 0.04 18.09 17.11
C LEU A 491 1.57 18.08 17.22
N LEU A 492 2.10 18.43 18.40
CA LEU A 492 3.54 18.40 18.66
C LEU A 492 4.11 16.98 18.51
N ARG A 493 3.43 15.98 19.07
CA ARG A 493 3.76 14.55 18.86
C ARG A 493 3.77 14.17 17.37
N ALA A 494 2.79 14.64 16.60
CA ALA A 494 2.72 14.36 15.16
C ALA A 494 3.88 15.02 14.38
N VAL A 495 4.33 16.20 14.80
CA VAL A 495 5.51 16.88 14.25
C VAL A 495 6.80 16.13 14.57
N GLU A 496 6.97 15.67 15.81
CA GLU A 496 8.13 14.86 16.25
C GLU A 496 8.25 13.55 15.46
N THR A 497 7.12 12.91 15.16
CA THR A 497 7.09 11.70 14.31
C THR A 497 7.27 11.96 12.82
N GLY A 498 7.45 13.23 12.41
CA GLY A 498 7.77 13.63 11.04
C GLY A 498 6.58 13.81 10.11
N SER A 499 5.36 13.97 10.64
CA SER A 499 4.17 14.20 9.81
C SER A 499 4.24 15.56 9.11
N ARG A 500 4.30 15.55 7.76
CA ARG A 500 4.32 16.79 6.95
C ARG A 500 3.06 17.64 7.14
N GLN A 501 1.91 17.00 7.26
CA GLN A 501 0.64 17.71 7.49
C GLN A 501 0.60 18.33 8.90
N ALA A 502 1.13 17.64 9.91
CA ALA A 502 1.24 18.23 11.25
C ALA A 502 2.17 19.45 11.27
N LYS A 503 3.30 19.40 10.56
CA LYS A 503 4.21 20.55 10.44
C LYS A 503 3.54 21.76 9.79
N TYR A 504 2.73 21.52 8.75
CA TYR A 504 1.91 22.56 8.14
C TYR A 504 0.91 23.15 9.14
N ASN A 505 0.13 22.32 9.84
CA ASN A 505 -0.85 22.79 10.82
C ASN A 505 -0.19 23.59 11.96
N LEU A 506 0.95 23.13 12.48
CA LEU A 506 1.71 23.87 13.49
C LEU A 506 2.23 25.21 12.97
N ALA A 507 2.66 25.26 11.71
CA ALA A 507 3.06 26.53 11.10
C ALA A 507 1.89 27.51 11.01
N CYS A 508 0.70 27.05 10.61
CA CYS A 508 -0.51 27.89 10.56
C CYS A 508 -0.89 28.41 11.95
N LEU A 509 -0.91 27.56 12.98
CA LEU A 509 -1.20 28.00 14.36
C LEU A 509 -0.22 29.06 14.85
N ARG A 510 1.07 28.91 14.55
CA ARG A 510 2.08 29.92 14.89
C ARG A 510 1.96 31.21 14.10
N MET A 511 1.48 31.13 12.86
CA MET A 511 1.23 32.31 12.04
C MET A 511 0.00 33.11 12.50
N GLU A 512 -1.00 32.44 13.06
CA GLU A 512 -2.25 33.02 13.52
C GLU A 512 -2.25 33.39 15.01
N GLY A 513 -1.37 32.77 15.80
CA GLY A 513 -1.24 33.01 17.23
C GLY A 513 -0.44 34.28 17.58
N ASP A 514 -0.14 34.42 18.87
CA ASP A 514 0.52 35.62 19.42
C ASP A 514 2.05 35.66 19.23
N GLU A 515 2.63 34.77 18.40
CA GLU A 515 4.08 34.78 18.13
C GLU A 515 4.48 36.06 17.36
N ASP A 516 5.48 36.79 17.86
CA ASP A 516 6.04 37.94 17.15
C ASP A 516 6.94 37.49 15.98
N LEU A 517 6.34 37.33 14.81
CA LEU A 517 7.05 36.94 13.58
C LEU A 517 7.99 38.03 13.05
N ASN A 518 8.05 39.23 13.66
CA ASN A 518 9.14 40.17 13.38
C ASN A 518 10.45 39.71 14.01
N GLU A 519 10.40 38.85 15.05
CA GLU A 519 11.58 38.19 15.57
C GLU A 519 12.10 37.17 14.55
N ARG A 520 13.38 37.30 14.19
CA ARG A 520 14.02 36.48 13.17
C ARG A 520 13.97 34.98 13.50
N SER A 521 14.10 34.63 14.77
CA SER A 521 14.08 33.24 15.25
C SER A 521 12.71 32.59 15.04
N ALA A 522 11.63 33.30 15.39
CA ALA A 522 10.25 32.86 15.25
C ALA A 522 9.86 32.67 13.78
N MET A 523 10.14 33.67 12.93
CA MET A 523 9.89 33.58 11.50
C MET A 523 10.64 32.40 10.86
N LEU A 524 11.92 32.20 11.18
CA LEU A 524 12.71 31.08 10.65
C LEU A 524 12.19 29.71 11.14
N ALA A 525 11.66 29.63 12.36
CA ALA A 525 11.04 28.42 12.87
C ALA A 525 9.78 28.05 12.05
N VAL A 526 8.90 29.02 11.79
CA VAL A 526 7.72 28.83 10.94
C VAL A 526 8.11 28.51 9.49
N ARG A 527 9.10 29.22 8.94
CA ARG A 527 9.65 28.95 7.60
C ARG A 527 10.11 27.50 7.48
N ARG A 528 10.84 26.99 8.47
CA ARG A 528 11.33 25.62 8.49
C ARG A 528 10.19 24.60 8.50
N LEU A 529 9.14 24.84 9.30
CA LEU A 529 7.95 23.98 9.33
C LEU A 529 7.25 23.93 7.96
N LEU A 530 7.07 25.09 7.31
CA LEU A 530 6.45 25.18 5.99
C LEU A 530 7.28 24.51 4.90
N VAL A 531 8.60 24.70 4.90
CA VAL A 531 9.52 24.04 3.97
C VAL A 531 9.49 22.52 4.15
N ASP A 532 9.52 22.03 5.40
CA ASP A 532 9.44 20.61 5.71
C ASP A 532 8.08 19.99 5.33
N ALA A 533 7.02 20.79 5.29
CA ALA A 533 5.69 20.37 4.88
C ALA A 533 5.53 20.23 3.34
N LEU A 534 6.46 20.81 2.55
CA LEU A 534 6.44 20.69 1.10
C LEU A 534 6.51 19.22 0.65
N GLY A 535 5.86 18.92 -0.47
CA GLY A 535 5.81 17.57 -1.04
C GLY A 535 4.69 16.66 -0.51
N ASN A 536 3.82 17.13 0.39
CA ASN A 536 2.54 16.47 0.66
C ASN A 536 1.50 16.91 -0.39
N ALA A 537 0.90 15.97 -1.14
CA ALA A 537 -0.02 16.30 -2.24
C ALA A 537 -1.21 17.20 -1.83
N GLN A 538 -1.72 17.06 -0.60
CA GLN A 538 -2.87 17.82 -0.12
C GLN A 538 -2.50 19.22 0.39
N THR A 539 -1.35 19.37 1.04
CA THR A 539 -0.96 20.64 1.66
C THR A 539 0.09 21.43 0.88
N ASN A 540 0.72 20.88 -0.16
CA ASN A 540 1.85 21.51 -0.87
C ASN A 540 1.51 22.90 -1.41
N ALA A 541 0.37 23.06 -2.09
CA ALA A 541 -0.04 24.35 -2.63
C ALA A 541 -0.31 25.39 -1.52
N ARG A 542 -0.97 24.97 -0.44
CA ARG A 542 -1.23 25.83 0.73
C ARG A 542 0.05 26.18 1.48
N ALA A 543 0.96 25.22 1.69
CA ALA A 543 2.25 25.46 2.31
C ALA A 543 3.09 26.48 1.52
N ARG A 544 3.10 26.40 0.19
CA ARG A 544 3.74 27.41 -0.68
C ARG A 544 3.08 28.77 -0.55
N LEU A 545 1.75 28.83 -0.48
CA LEU A 545 1.01 30.08 -0.29
C LEU A 545 1.40 30.75 1.03
N HIS A 546 1.32 30.03 2.15
CA HIS A 546 1.69 30.55 3.46
C HIS A 546 3.17 30.90 3.58
N LEU A 547 4.06 30.16 2.90
CA LEU A 547 5.48 30.51 2.81
C LEU A 547 5.68 31.82 2.05
N GLY A 548 4.95 32.03 0.96
CA GLY A 548 4.91 33.30 0.24
C GLY A 548 4.41 34.45 1.12
N ILE A 549 3.35 34.25 1.89
CA ILE A 549 2.81 35.27 2.82
C ILE A 549 3.85 35.63 3.89
N LEU A 550 4.39 34.62 4.59
CA LEU A 550 5.37 34.79 5.66
C LEU A 550 6.60 35.59 5.19
N LEU A 551 7.20 35.17 4.07
CA LEU A 551 8.43 35.78 3.56
C LEU A 551 8.18 37.17 2.96
N ARG A 552 7.01 37.43 2.35
CA ARG A 552 6.64 38.77 1.87
C ARG A 552 6.54 39.75 3.04
N GLN A 553 5.92 39.32 4.13
CA GLN A 553 5.60 40.18 5.27
C GLN A 553 6.82 40.41 6.17
N PHE A 554 7.57 39.35 6.50
CA PHE A 554 8.61 39.37 7.54
C PHE A 554 10.02 39.03 7.02
N GLY A 555 10.16 38.56 5.78
CA GLY A 555 11.45 38.19 5.20
C GLY A 555 12.34 39.38 4.86
N GLU A 556 13.63 39.09 4.64
CA GLU A 556 14.62 40.03 4.11
C GLU A 556 14.48 40.22 2.60
N THR A 557 15.25 41.11 1.98
CA THR A 557 15.13 41.46 0.54
C THR A 557 15.18 40.23 -0.38
N GLN A 558 16.11 39.30 -0.15
CA GLN A 558 16.23 38.08 -0.96
C GLN A 558 15.04 37.12 -0.73
N GLU A 559 14.61 36.97 0.52
CA GLU A 559 13.48 36.11 0.89
C GLU A 559 12.15 36.66 0.38
N ARG A 560 11.99 37.99 0.33
CA ARG A 560 10.83 38.65 -0.29
C ARG A 560 10.79 38.38 -1.80
N ALA A 561 11.93 38.31 -2.49
CA ALA A 561 11.97 37.90 -3.89
C ALA A 561 11.58 36.41 -4.05
N GLU A 562 12.03 35.56 -3.14
CA GLU A 562 11.62 34.16 -3.04
C GLU A 562 10.10 34.03 -2.82
N ALA A 563 9.52 34.89 -1.98
CA ALA A 563 8.09 34.98 -1.73
C ALA A 563 7.29 35.23 -3.01
N VAL A 564 7.73 36.20 -3.82
CA VAL A 564 7.10 36.51 -5.12
C VAL A 564 7.17 35.31 -6.07
N ALA A 565 8.27 34.55 -6.06
CA ALA A 565 8.38 33.33 -6.86
C ALA A 565 7.38 32.25 -6.40
N TYR A 566 7.25 32.01 -5.09
CA TYR A 566 6.26 31.07 -4.56
C TYR A 566 4.84 31.46 -4.95
N LEU A 567 4.45 32.72 -4.74
CA LEU A 567 3.12 33.22 -5.05
C LEU A 567 2.83 33.18 -6.56
N SER A 568 3.80 33.58 -7.40
CA SER A 568 3.66 33.54 -8.87
C SER A 568 3.41 32.13 -9.39
N SER A 569 3.98 31.11 -8.74
CA SER A 569 3.74 29.70 -9.11
C SER A 569 2.31 29.21 -8.86
N LEU A 570 1.50 29.97 -8.10
CA LEU A 570 0.16 29.57 -7.66
C LEU A 570 -0.97 30.35 -8.36
N VAL A 571 -0.67 31.39 -9.15
CA VAL A 571 -1.69 32.28 -9.75
C VAL A 571 -2.56 31.62 -10.83
N GLU A 572 -2.14 30.44 -11.31
CA GLU A 572 -2.87 29.59 -12.25
C GLU A 572 -3.25 28.24 -11.61
N HIS A 573 -3.22 28.14 -10.28
CA HIS A 573 -3.60 26.91 -9.58
C HIS A 573 -5.09 26.58 -9.82
N PRO A 574 -5.48 25.30 -9.95
CA PRO A 574 -6.87 24.91 -10.24
C PRO A 574 -7.87 25.31 -9.15
N ASP A 575 -7.43 25.41 -7.90
CA ASP A 575 -8.25 25.91 -6.78
C ASP A 575 -8.35 27.45 -6.85
N PRO A 576 -9.56 28.01 -7.11
CA PRO A 576 -9.76 29.46 -7.25
C PRO A 576 -9.38 30.24 -6.00
N TRP A 577 -9.55 29.65 -4.81
CA TRP A 577 -9.18 30.31 -3.57
C TRP A 577 -7.66 30.46 -3.45
N ILE A 578 -6.90 29.42 -3.79
CA ILE A 578 -5.42 29.49 -3.79
C ILE A 578 -4.92 30.49 -4.82
N ALA A 579 -5.44 30.43 -6.05
CA ALA A 579 -5.04 31.35 -7.12
C ALA A 579 -5.44 32.80 -6.83
N GLY A 580 -6.63 33.01 -6.26
CA GLY A 580 -7.14 34.29 -5.82
C GLY A 580 -6.30 34.87 -4.68
N ARG A 581 -6.07 34.09 -3.61
CA ARG A 581 -5.26 34.53 -2.46
C ARG A 581 -3.82 34.84 -2.87
N ALA A 582 -3.19 34.00 -3.70
CA ALA A 582 -1.85 34.29 -4.23
C ALA A 582 -1.80 35.59 -5.05
N SER A 583 -2.83 35.83 -5.87
CA SER A 583 -2.96 37.07 -6.66
C SER A 583 -3.11 38.30 -5.76
N ALA A 584 -3.90 38.21 -4.68
CA ALA A 584 -4.06 39.31 -3.71
C ALA A 584 -2.72 39.65 -3.02
N GLU A 585 -1.98 38.64 -2.59
CA GLU A 585 -0.67 38.80 -1.94
C GLU A 585 0.40 39.36 -2.89
N LEU A 586 0.37 39.00 -4.17
CA LEU A 586 1.19 39.66 -5.21
C LEU A 586 0.79 41.13 -5.39
N GLY A 587 -0.50 41.45 -5.29
CA GLY A 587 -1.00 42.82 -5.27
C GLY A 587 -0.33 43.65 -4.17
N LEU A 588 -0.28 43.11 -2.94
CA LEU A 588 0.42 43.75 -1.82
C LEU A 588 1.93 43.86 -2.05
N ALA A 589 2.57 42.83 -2.60
CA ALA A 589 4.00 42.85 -2.93
C ALA A 589 4.34 44.02 -3.87
N TRP A 590 3.54 44.22 -4.93
CA TRP A 590 3.69 45.33 -5.86
C TRP A 590 3.32 46.68 -5.24
N MET A 591 2.28 46.74 -4.41
CA MET A 591 1.88 47.97 -3.71
C MET A 591 2.97 48.46 -2.77
N GLN A 592 3.69 47.55 -2.11
CA GLN A 592 4.70 47.86 -1.10
C GLN A 592 6.14 47.83 -1.64
N GLY A 593 6.35 47.36 -2.88
CA GLY A 593 7.68 47.17 -3.46
C GLY A 593 8.49 46.07 -2.76
N ARG A 594 7.84 45.09 -2.13
CA ARG A 594 8.49 44.02 -1.36
C ARG A 594 8.73 42.80 -2.24
N GLY A 595 9.99 42.56 -2.60
CA GLY A 595 10.38 41.40 -3.43
C GLY A 595 10.15 41.58 -4.93
N THR A 596 9.54 42.69 -5.33
CA THR A 596 9.36 43.08 -6.73
C THR A 596 10.50 43.99 -7.18
N ARG A 597 10.69 44.14 -8.50
CA ARG A 597 11.71 45.04 -9.07
C ARG A 597 11.54 46.49 -8.63
N LYS A 598 10.28 46.91 -8.44
CA LYS A 598 9.89 48.26 -7.98
C LYS A 598 8.49 48.23 -7.40
N GLN A 599 8.14 49.29 -6.67
CA GLN A 599 6.76 49.56 -6.29
C GLN A 599 5.93 49.97 -7.52
N SER A 600 4.72 49.41 -7.67
CA SER A 600 3.81 49.73 -8.77
C SER A 600 2.35 49.61 -8.35
N ARG A 601 1.69 50.76 -8.25
CA ARG A 601 0.26 50.83 -7.90
C ARG A 601 -0.63 50.28 -9.01
N PHE A 602 -0.23 50.41 -10.27
CA PHE A 602 -0.95 49.83 -11.41
C PHE A 602 -0.95 48.30 -11.36
N ALA A 603 0.23 47.69 -11.20
CA ALA A 603 0.33 46.24 -11.09
C ALA A 603 -0.45 45.72 -9.87
N ALA A 604 -0.36 46.41 -8.73
CA ALA A 604 -1.11 46.07 -7.53
C ALA A 604 -2.63 46.01 -7.78
N ILE A 605 -3.19 47.00 -8.47
CA ILE A 605 -4.62 47.06 -8.80
C ILE A 605 -5.02 45.90 -9.73
N GLU A 606 -4.23 45.62 -10.77
CA GLU A 606 -4.52 44.53 -11.71
C GLU A 606 -4.51 43.16 -11.02
N TRP A 607 -3.53 42.92 -10.13
CA TRP A 607 -3.45 41.68 -9.34
C TRP A 607 -4.60 41.55 -8.33
N ALA A 608 -4.98 42.63 -7.65
CA ALA A 608 -6.10 42.65 -6.73
C ALA A 608 -7.46 42.44 -7.43
N ASN A 609 -7.66 43.05 -8.60
CA ASN A 609 -8.86 42.86 -9.40
C ASN A 609 -8.98 41.43 -9.92
N ARG A 610 -7.86 40.80 -10.31
CA ARG A 610 -7.86 39.37 -10.64
C ARG A 610 -8.25 38.52 -9.44
N ALA A 611 -7.71 38.81 -8.25
CA ALA A 611 -8.03 38.06 -7.04
C ALA A 611 -9.53 38.08 -6.74
N ALA A 612 -10.13 39.27 -6.74
CA ALA A 612 -11.58 39.45 -6.53
C ALA A 612 -12.43 38.79 -7.62
N ALA A 613 -11.95 38.75 -8.87
CA ALA A 613 -12.65 38.07 -9.97
C ALA A 613 -12.60 36.53 -9.86
N LEU A 614 -11.52 35.97 -9.29
CA LEU A 614 -11.37 34.53 -9.10
C LEU A 614 -12.18 34.02 -7.91
N GLN A 615 -12.25 34.78 -6.83
CA GLN A 615 -12.92 34.40 -5.58
C GLN A 615 -13.71 35.59 -5.00
N PRO A 616 -14.89 35.92 -5.54
CA PRO A 616 -15.71 37.00 -5.03
C PRO A 616 -16.31 36.64 -3.65
N GLY A 617 -16.40 37.61 -2.73
CA GLY A 617 -16.98 37.41 -1.40
C GLY A 617 -16.03 36.85 -0.33
N ASP A 618 -14.75 36.67 -0.65
CA ASP A 618 -13.72 36.33 0.36
C ASP A 618 -13.27 37.60 1.08
N SER A 619 -13.55 37.69 2.38
CA SER A 619 -13.29 38.90 3.17
C SER A 619 -11.82 39.31 3.15
N ALA A 620 -10.91 38.34 3.21
CA ALA A 620 -9.48 38.62 3.28
C ALA A 620 -8.92 39.11 1.92
N ILE A 621 -9.49 38.68 0.80
CA ILE A 621 -9.18 39.23 -0.54
C ILE A 621 -9.78 40.63 -0.70
N GLU A 622 -11.02 40.83 -0.24
CA GLU A 622 -11.71 42.13 -0.31
C GLU A 622 -11.02 43.20 0.54
N ASP A 623 -10.55 42.85 1.74
CA ASP A 623 -9.78 43.74 2.61
C ASP A 623 -8.47 44.18 1.93
N ILE A 624 -7.76 43.25 1.31
CA ILE A 624 -6.53 43.54 0.55
C ILE A 624 -6.84 44.43 -0.65
N GLN A 625 -7.92 44.13 -1.38
CA GLN A 625 -8.33 44.95 -2.52
C GLN A 625 -8.73 46.36 -2.06
N ALA A 626 -9.41 46.48 -0.93
CA ALA A 626 -9.80 47.74 -0.31
C ALA A 626 -8.58 48.58 0.09
N GLU A 627 -7.58 47.95 0.70
CA GLU A 627 -6.29 48.57 1.04
C GLU A 627 -5.59 49.11 -0.23
N ILE A 628 -5.49 48.29 -1.27
CA ILE A 628 -4.84 48.67 -2.53
C ILE A 628 -5.57 49.82 -3.23
N LEU A 629 -6.91 49.80 -3.22
CA LEU A 629 -7.77 50.78 -3.88
C LEU A 629 -8.06 52.04 -3.04
N ASN A 630 -7.64 52.10 -1.77
CA ASN A 630 -8.09 53.09 -0.79
C ASN A 630 -9.63 53.22 -0.77
N SER A 631 -10.35 52.10 -0.81
CA SER A 631 -11.81 52.05 -1.08
C SER A 631 -12.69 52.69 -0.02
N HIS A 632 -12.15 53.02 1.16
CA HIS A 632 -12.84 53.79 2.20
C HIS A 632 -13.17 55.24 1.79
N ASN A 633 -12.71 55.70 0.61
CA ASN A 633 -13.06 57.00 0.05
C ASN A 633 -13.20 56.94 -1.48
N ARG A 634 -14.44 57.07 -1.99
CA ARG A 634 -14.81 56.97 -3.42
C ARG A 634 -14.03 57.95 -4.32
N VAL A 635 -13.71 59.15 -3.83
CA VAL A 635 -12.92 60.14 -4.57
C VAL A 635 -11.48 59.68 -4.70
N LYS A 636 -10.88 59.18 -3.60
CA LYS A 636 -9.50 58.65 -3.61
C LYS A 636 -9.36 57.40 -4.48
N THR A 637 -10.38 56.56 -4.58
CA THR A 637 -10.37 55.38 -5.45
C THR A 637 -10.36 55.75 -6.93
N LEU A 638 -11.20 56.70 -7.36
CA LEU A 638 -11.22 57.21 -8.73
C LEU A 638 -9.89 57.87 -9.12
N PHE A 639 -9.34 58.74 -8.26
CA PHE A 639 -8.01 59.32 -8.47
C PHE A 639 -6.89 58.28 -8.48
N THR A 640 -6.99 57.24 -7.62
CA THR A 640 -6.04 56.12 -7.56
C THR A 640 -5.99 55.35 -8.88
N GLN A 641 -7.16 55.00 -9.44
CA GLN A 641 -7.24 54.22 -10.67
C GLN A 641 -6.79 55.03 -11.89
N CYS A 642 -7.26 56.28 -12.03
CA CYS A 642 -6.87 57.16 -13.14
C CYS A 642 -5.39 57.54 -13.09
N GLY A 643 -4.84 57.82 -11.90
CA GLY A 643 -3.42 58.15 -11.72
C GLY A 643 -2.49 56.95 -11.96
N ALA A 644 -2.89 55.74 -11.57
CA ALA A 644 -2.07 54.54 -11.79
C ALA A 644 -1.96 54.15 -13.28
N ALA A 645 -3.02 54.38 -14.08
CA ALA A 645 -3.04 54.06 -15.51
C ALA A 645 -1.97 54.82 -16.33
N LEU A 646 -1.56 56.01 -15.87
CA LEU A 646 -0.52 56.82 -16.51
C LEU A 646 0.91 56.22 -16.40
N PHE A 647 1.14 55.30 -15.45
CA PHE A 647 2.46 54.70 -15.20
C PHE A 647 2.62 53.27 -15.75
N ARG A 648 1.64 52.80 -16.54
CA ARG A 648 1.61 51.46 -17.16
C ARG A 648 2.83 51.16 -18.05
N GLY A 649 3.38 52.16 -18.73
CA GLY A 649 4.44 52.00 -19.76
C GLY A 649 5.80 51.52 -19.25
N THR A 650 5.94 51.22 -17.97
CA THR A 650 7.22 50.86 -17.34
C THR A 650 7.25 49.41 -16.81
N LEU A 651 6.21 48.61 -17.07
CA LEU A 651 6.06 47.23 -16.59
C LEU A 651 6.16 46.22 -17.74
N HIS A 652 6.74 45.05 -17.46
CA HIS A 652 6.79 43.93 -18.39
C HIS A 652 5.49 43.11 -18.36
N ALA A 653 5.20 42.38 -19.44
CA ALA A 653 4.01 41.54 -19.51
C ALA A 653 4.00 40.40 -18.47
N SER A 654 5.19 39.91 -18.07
CA SER A 654 5.36 38.90 -17.02
C SER A 654 5.14 39.45 -15.59
N GLU A 655 5.06 40.77 -15.42
CA GLU A 655 4.84 41.43 -14.13
C GLU A 655 3.35 41.70 -13.86
N LEU A 656 2.50 41.45 -14.86
CA LEU A 656 1.06 41.61 -14.82
C LEU A 656 0.35 40.24 -14.77
N PRO A 657 -0.90 40.19 -14.30
CA PRO A 657 -1.63 38.93 -14.28
C PRO A 657 -1.82 38.35 -15.69
N PRO A 658 -1.82 37.01 -15.84
CA PRO A 658 -2.05 36.39 -17.14
C PRO A 658 -3.45 36.76 -17.66
N LYS A 659 -3.53 37.15 -18.93
CA LYS A 659 -4.80 37.51 -19.58
C LYS A 659 -5.73 36.30 -19.56
N GLN A 660 -6.95 36.48 -19.06
CA GLN A 660 -7.96 35.44 -19.10
C GLN A 660 -8.19 34.97 -20.54
N ALA A 661 -8.08 33.66 -20.80
CA ALA A 661 -8.59 33.09 -22.04
C ALA A 661 -10.11 33.28 -22.06
N PRO A 662 -10.72 33.70 -23.19
CA PRO A 662 -12.16 33.92 -23.26
C PRO A 662 -12.89 32.61 -22.92
N SER A 663 -13.76 32.68 -21.91
CA SER A 663 -14.64 31.59 -21.52
C SER A 663 -15.36 31.04 -22.75
N ARG A 664 -15.15 29.74 -23.07
CA ARG A 664 -16.02 29.03 -24.01
C ARG A 664 -17.36 28.81 -23.30
N LEU A 665 -18.25 29.80 -23.40
CA LEU A 665 -19.68 29.56 -23.21
C LEU A 665 -20.11 28.42 -24.16
N PRO A 666 -20.91 27.44 -23.71
CA PRO A 666 -21.53 26.51 -24.64
C PRO A 666 -22.42 27.32 -25.57
N ARG A 667 -22.12 27.29 -26.87
CA ARG A 667 -23.06 27.78 -27.88
C ARG A 667 -24.34 26.96 -27.73
N LEU A 668 -25.35 27.56 -27.12
CA LEU A 668 -26.74 27.17 -27.30
C LEU A 668 -26.99 27.14 -28.81
N ARG A 669 -27.09 25.92 -29.36
CA ARG A 669 -27.68 25.71 -30.68
C ARG A 669 -29.15 26.10 -30.53
N ALA A 670 -29.49 27.32 -30.92
CA ALA A 670 -30.84 27.66 -31.31
C ALA A 670 -31.13 26.91 -32.61
N SER A 671 -32.22 26.15 -32.58
CA SER A 671 -32.86 25.49 -33.69
C SER A 671 -33.23 26.46 -34.82
N ALA A 672 -32.81 26.12 -36.04
CA ALA A 672 -33.61 26.18 -37.26
C ALA A 672 -33.03 25.13 -38.23
#